data_AF-A0A0E0CSI2-F1
#
_entry.id   AF-A0A0E0CSI2-F1
#
_cell.length_a   1.000
_cell.length_b   1.000
_cell.length_c   1.000
_cell.angle_alpha   90.00
_cell.angle_beta   90.00
_cell.angle_gamma   90.00
#
_symmetry.space_group_name_H-M   'P 1'
#
loop_
_entity.id
_entity.type
_entity.pdbx_description
1 polymer ?
#
loop_
_entity_poly.entity_id
_entity_poly.type
_entity_poly.pdbx_seq_one_letter_code
_entity_poly.pdbx_strand_id
1 'polypeptide(L)'
;MKANNVFQLTLLLSYLLLTIGGKELKSINSREKTNEISLTSPQVNITIQAQDGYIYDCVDVNLQTTFKHLVFKDHKIQMEPSSFPVGLDIKSPLEGAVLQAHLSTIDCPIGTIPILHNNNMDNTILQRIGKLASNESRMLVYGIRGSINVYDPKVKKDSQDLTASWIQISNLPKDAVGVGIGVGSCVSPSLSGDNFARFHIFWVRHMMGQKESMMDHDNEELKKGCADHNCPGFMQVSHNVGLGGRIHPISIYNGPQYVINVLIFKDPKIENWWLAYGSNNTPIGYWPSSQFSYLKDKGDYAFWGGYVQGPTAASDPPQMGSGHFASEGFGKAAFIRNIQVIEDKNNKLVTPNIRDSDSFSSDPKLYSYDGYGLNDNGMHVYYGGPGKGEELKPINNGENTSQILTTLQVNKTIQMEPSSFPIGMDIKSPLVGAISPLAQLSTIDCPIGTIPIVRNNNLANMMVQRIGTLASDDLPMLGAGIEYWDEIYGMQASINVYEPSVKKDSKDVSASWIQISVVPKGTNGIGIGAGSYVYPRSGDSFARFHIRWDNEELNKSCSDHNCPGFMQVSRGVGLGGRINPISVYNGPQYVINVLIFKDPKTKNWWLAYGSNNTPIGYWPSSQFSYFKAKGDYAFWGGYVKGPTAASDPPQMGSGHFASEGFGKAAFIRNIQVIEDKGNKLVTPNIRNANPFSNNLKLYSYDGYGLNDDGMHVYYGGPGKYI
;
A
#
# COMPACT_ATOMS: atom_id res chain seq x y z
N MET A 1 24.00 -4.36 -65.75
CA MET A 1 24.89 -4.24 -64.57
C MET A 1 24.15 -4.78 -63.37
N LYS A 2 24.51 -5.98 -62.92
CA LYS A 2 24.11 -6.54 -61.62
C LYS A 2 25.04 -5.95 -60.57
N ALA A 3 24.53 -5.12 -59.67
CA ALA A 3 25.17 -4.82 -58.40
C ALA A 3 24.17 -4.16 -57.44
N ASN A 4 24.28 -4.56 -56.17
CA ASN A 4 23.82 -3.83 -54.97
C ASN A 4 22.46 -4.14 -54.31
N ASN A 5 21.89 -5.33 -54.50
CA ASN A 5 20.96 -5.87 -53.48
C ASN A 5 21.69 -6.54 -52.30
N VAL A 6 22.96 -6.95 -52.48
CA VAL A 6 23.77 -7.55 -51.39
C VAL A 6 24.23 -6.48 -50.39
N PHE A 7 24.48 -5.24 -50.85
CA PHE A 7 24.95 -4.15 -50.00
C PHE A 7 23.85 -3.56 -49.10
N GLN A 8 22.59 -3.59 -49.54
CA GLN A 8 21.45 -3.20 -48.69
C GLN A 8 21.11 -4.28 -47.66
N LEU A 9 21.27 -5.56 -48.00
CA LEU A 9 21.04 -6.65 -47.05
C LEU A 9 22.11 -6.69 -45.94
N THR A 10 23.37 -6.37 -46.26
CA THR A 10 24.44 -6.29 -45.27
C THR A 10 24.32 -5.07 -44.35
N LEU A 11 23.81 -3.93 -44.86
CA LEU A 11 23.52 -2.76 -44.02
C LEU A 11 22.31 -2.97 -43.09
N LEU A 12 21.29 -3.72 -43.53
CA LEU A 12 20.15 -4.08 -42.68
C LEU A 12 20.53 -5.11 -41.61
N LEU A 13 21.40 -6.08 -41.93
CA LEU A 13 21.94 -7.01 -40.92
C LEU A 13 22.88 -6.32 -39.93
N SER A 14 23.70 -5.34 -40.35
CA SER A 14 24.55 -4.60 -39.43
C SER A 14 23.75 -3.66 -38.52
N TYR A 15 22.64 -3.10 -39.00
CA TYR A 15 21.72 -2.33 -38.17
C TYR A 15 20.96 -3.21 -37.17
N LEU A 16 20.55 -4.43 -37.57
CA LEU A 16 19.96 -5.40 -36.64
C LEU A 16 20.95 -5.89 -35.58
N LEU A 17 22.23 -6.07 -35.95
CA LEU A 17 23.31 -6.43 -35.02
C LEU A 17 23.69 -5.28 -34.07
N LEU A 18 23.46 -4.02 -34.45
CA LEU A 18 23.64 -2.85 -33.57
C LEU A 18 22.44 -2.58 -32.64
N THR A 19 21.26 -3.15 -32.93
CA THR A 19 20.08 -3.09 -32.04
C THR A 19 19.98 -4.25 -31.03
N ILE A 20 20.86 -5.24 -31.11
CA ILE A 20 21.05 -6.30 -30.09
C ILE A 20 22.33 -6.02 -29.27
N GLY A 21 22.73 -4.74 -29.19
CA GLY A 21 23.66 -4.25 -28.17
C GLY A 21 23.03 -4.37 -26.79
N GLY A 22 23.01 -5.60 -26.26
CA GLY A 22 22.64 -5.88 -24.89
C GLY A 22 23.45 -4.99 -23.96
N LYS A 23 22.77 -4.33 -23.03
CA LYS A 23 23.43 -3.93 -21.80
C LYS A 23 24.04 -5.20 -21.21
N GLU A 24 25.37 -5.30 -21.24
CA GLU A 24 26.08 -6.28 -20.42
C GLU A 24 25.57 -6.14 -18.98
N LEU A 25 24.84 -7.16 -18.54
CA LEU A 25 24.67 -7.45 -17.13
C LEU A 25 26.07 -7.68 -16.58
N LYS A 26 26.51 -6.81 -15.67
CA LYS A 26 27.73 -7.03 -14.89
C LYS A 26 27.55 -8.30 -14.08
N SER A 27 28.09 -9.41 -14.58
CA SER A 27 28.47 -10.56 -13.76
C SER A 27 29.50 -10.07 -12.75
N ILE A 28 29.11 -10.02 -11.47
CA ILE A 28 30.05 -9.85 -10.37
C ILE A 28 30.57 -11.25 -10.05
N ASN A 29 31.70 -11.63 -10.67
CA ASN A 29 32.51 -12.75 -10.17
C ASN A 29 33.26 -12.27 -8.93
N SER A 30 32.71 -12.46 -7.74
CA SER A 30 33.46 -12.30 -6.49
C SER A 30 34.30 -13.56 -6.26
N ARG A 31 35.57 -13.49 -6.69
CA ARG A 31 36.61 -14.44 -6.29
C ARG A 31 37.55 -13.74 -5.32
N GLU A 32 37.15 -13.65 -4.06
CA GLU A 32 38.08 -13.37 -2.96
C GLU A 32 38.03 -14.53 -1.96
N LYS A 33 39.17 -15.22 -1.85
CA LYS A 33 39.45 -16.23 -0.83
C LYS A 33 39.81 -15.52 0.47
N THR A 34 39.05 -15.75 1.51
CA THR A 34 39.53 -15.77 2.89
C THR A 34 38.95 -17.01 3.57
N ASN A 35 39.86 -17.85 4.09
CA ASN A 35 39.57 -19.15 4.65
C ASN A 35 38.88 -19.03 6.01
N GLU A 36 37.63 -19.45 6.10
CA GLU A 36 37.06 -20.18 7.24
C GLU A 36 36.00 -21.14 6.67
N ILE A 37 36.25 -22.44 6.81
CA ILE A 37 35.42 -23.51 6.24
C ILE A 37 34.18 -23.69 7.14
N SER A 38 33.00 -23.36 6.62
CA SER A 38 31.71 -23.90 7.05
C SER A 38 31.02 -24.51 5.83
N LEU A 39 30.97 -25.85 5.76
CA LEU A 39 30.30 -26.59 4.69
C LEU A 39 28.76 -26.51 4.87
N THR A 40 28.04 -25.53 4.30
CA THR A 40 26.55 -25.54 4.38
C THR A 40 25.72 -24.89 3.25
N SER A 41 26.28 -24.21 2.24
CA SER A 41 25.44 -23.59 1.19
C SER A 41 25.27 -24.47 -0.06
N PRO A 42 24.05 -24.65 -0.63
CA PRO A 42 23.86 -25.23 -1.95
C PRO A 42 24.72 -24.51 -2.99
N GLN A 43 25.21 -25.21 -4.02
CA GLN A 43 25.89 -24.53 -5.12
C GLN A 43 24.90 -23.59 -5.82
N VAL A 44 25.09 -22.29 -5.65
CA VAL A 44 24.27 -21.24 -6.28
C VAL A 44 24.74 -21.08 -7.71
N ASN A 45 23.84 -21.26 -8.68
CA ASN A 45 24.18 -21.08 -10.09
C ASN A 45 24.16 -19.59 -10.45
N ILE A 46 23.07 -18.89 -10.13
CA ILE A 46 22.84 -17.48 -10.45
C ILE A 46 22.00 -16.85 -9.34
N THR A 47 22.24 -15.59 -9.01
CA THR A 47 21.41 -14.80 -8.10
C THR A 47 20.60 -13.78 -8.92
N ILE A 48 19.30 -13.67 -8.66
CA ILE A 48 18.36 -12.79 -9.36
C ILE A 48 17.68 -11.86 -8.37
N GLN A 49 17.56 -10.58 -8.72
CA GLN A 49 16.70 -9.65 -8.01
C GLN A 49 15.33 -9.60 -8.70
N ALA A 50 14.27 -9.96 -7.98
CA ALA A 50 12.91 -9.89 -8.48
C ALA A 50 12.40 -8.43 -8.54
N GLN A 51 11.27 -8.21 -9.22
CA GLN A 51 10.70 -6.86 -9.43
C GLN A 51 10.34 -6.12 -8.14
N ASP A 52 10.07 -6.88 -7.07
CA ASP A 52 9.76 -6.38 -5.73
C ASP A 52 11.02 -6.02 -4.91
N GLY A 53 12.21 -6.22 -5.48
CA GLY A 53 13.49 -5.88 -4.89
C GLY A 53 14.13 -6.98 -4.05
N TYR A 54 13.45 -8.12 -3.82
CA TYR A 54 14.03 -9.25 -3.09
C TYR A 54 14.96 -10.09 -3.98
N ILE A 55 15.94 -10.71 -3.33
CA ILE A 55 17.01 -11.45 -3.98
C ILE A 55 16.76 -12.95 -3.82
N TYR A 56 16.85 -13.70 -4.91
CA TYR A 56 16.70 -15.14 -4.96
C TYR A 56 17.95 -15.79 -5.55
N ASP A 57 18.39 -16.87 -4.93
CA ASP A 57 19.42 -17.75 -5.45
C ASP A 57 18.76 -18.86 -6.26
N CYS A 58 19.09 -18.94 -7.56
CA CYS A 58 18.69 -20.03 -8.43
C CYS A 58 19.64 -21.21 -8.19
N VAL A 59 19.11 -22.24 -7.54
CA VAL A 59 19.85 -23.45 -7.17
C VAL A 59 19.43 -24.59 -8.09
N ASP A 60 20.37 -25.42 -8.53
CA ASP A 60 20.05 -26.63 -9.31
C ASP A 60 18.99 -27.47 -8.58
N VAL A 61 17.97 -27.91 -9.30
CA VAL A 61 16.83 -28.65 -8.73
C VAL A 61 17.27 -29.93 -8.00
N ASN A 62 18.41 -30.52 -8.37
CA ASN A 62 19.00 -31.70 -7.74
C ASN A 62 19.88 -31.37 -6.51
N LEU A 63 20.13 -30.09 -6.24
CA LEU A 63 20.93 -29.61 -5.12
C LEU A 63 20.09 -28.87 -4.06
N GLN A 64 18.76 -28.92 -4.18
CA GLN A 64 17.84 -28.32 -3.22
C GLN A 64 17.97 -28.92 -1.81
N THR A 65 17.58 -28.16 -0.78
CA THR A 65 17.72 -28.53 0.64
C THR A 65 17.19 -29.94 0.95
N THR A 66 16.14 -30.40 0.25
CA THR A 66 15.55 -31.72 0.46
C THR A 66 16.53 -32.88 0.28
N PHE A 67 17.51 -32.79 -0.61
CA PHE A 67 18.52 -33.85 -0.82
C PHE A 67 19.58 -33.93 0.28
N LYS A 68 19.64 -32.95 1.19
CA LYS A 68 20.53 -33.03 2.36
C LYS A 68 20.10 -34.13 3.34
N HIS A 69 18.86 -34.60 3.27
CA HIS A 69 18.36 -35.66 4.12
C HIS A 69 18.54 -37.05 3.50
N LEU A 70 19.07 -38.00 4.27
CA LEU A 70 19.47 -39.34 3.82
C LEU A 70 18.33 -40.09 3.10
N VAL A 71 17.08 -39.98 3.58
CA VAL A 71 15.91 -40.65 2.99
C VAL A 71 15.64 -40.22 1.54
N PHE A 72 16.07 -39.02 1.12
CA PHE A 72 15.80 -38.51 -0.22
C PHE A 72 17.03 -38.52 -1.14
N LYS A 73 18.18 -39.02 -0.69
CA LYS A 73 19.44 -38.97 -1.45
C LYS A 73 19.32 -39.59 -2.85
N ASP A 74 18.58 -40.70 -2.95
CA ASP A 74 18.34 -41.43 -4.21
C ASP A 74 16.92 -41.21 -4.76
N HIS A 75 16.18 -40.22 -4.24
CA HIS A 75 14.81 -39.95 -4.66
C HIS A 75 14.79 -39.32 -6.05
N LYS A 76 14.04 -39.94 -6.98
CA LYS A 76 13.86 -39.40 -8.33
C LYS A 76 12.83 -38.27 -8.33
N ILE A 77 13.25 -37.07 -8.75
CA ILE A 77 12.37 -35.90 -8.86
C ILE A 77 11.26 -36.14 -9.88
N GLN A 78 10.04 -35.79 -9.50
CA GLN A 78 8.90 -35.69 -10.39
C GLN A 78 8.70 -34.23 -10.77
N MET A 79 8.82 -33.91 -12.05
CA MET A 79 8.63 -32.53 -12.52
C MET A 79 7.16 -32.12 -12.60
N GLU A 80 6.26 -33.10 -12.75
CA GLU A 80 4.81 -32.88 -12.84
C GLU A 80 4.04 -34.01 -12.14
N PRO A 81 2.81 -33.75 -11.66
CA PRO A 81 1.92 -34.79 -11.16
C PRO A 81 1.48 -35.72 -12.30
N SER A 82 1.18 -36.97 -11.96
CA SER A 82 0.71 -37.98 -12.90
C SER A 82 -0.67 -37.69 -13.50
N SER A 83 -1.48 -36.95 -12.75
CA SER A 83 -2.76 -36.37 -13.17
C SER A 83 -3.24 -35.36 -12.15
N PHE A 84 -3.90 -34.31 -12.62
CA PHE A 84 -4.61 -33.38 -11.75
C PHE A 84 -5.99 -33.91 -11.34
N PRO A 85 -6.59 -33.38 -10.26
CA PRO A 85 -7.95 -33.74 -9.85
C PRO A 85 -9.00 -33.50 -10.94
N VAL A 86 -10.03 -34.34 -10.96
CA VAL A 86 -11.20 -34.16 -11.83
C VAL A 86 -12.07 -33.03 -11.27
N GLY A 87 -12.57 -32.16 -12.16
CA GLY A 87 -13.41 -31.03 -11.78
C GLY A 87 -12.63 -29.73 -11.51
N LEU A 88 -11.41 -29.61 -12.05
CA LEU A 88 -10.72 -28.31 -12.11
C LEU A 88 -11.46 -27.30 -12.99
N ASP A 89 -12.12 -27.78 -14.05
CA ASP A 89 -13.00 -27.02 -14.96
C ASP A 89 -14.39 -26.81 -14.35
N ILE A 90 -14.44 -26.07 -13.26
CA ILE A 90 -15.64 -25.33 -12.91
C ILE A 90 -15.23 -23.88 -13.08
N LYS A 91 -15.80 -23.22 -14.09
CA LYS A 91 -15.77 -21.76 -14.20
C LYS A 91 -16.19 -21.23 -12.84
N SER A 92 -15.25 -20.70 -12.06
CA SER A 92 -15.58 -19.85 -10.90
C SER A 92 -16.64 -18.89 -11.43
N PRO A 93 -17.87 -18.88 -10.92
CA PRO A 93 -18.88 -17.99 -11.43
C PRO A 93 -18.35 -16.55 -11.34
N LEU A 94 -18.12 -16.01 -12.53
CA LEU A 94 -17.73 -14.67 -12.91
C LEU A 94 -16.71 -13.89 -12.04
N GLU A 95 -15.63 -13.50 -12.72
CA GLU A 95 -14.91 -12.24 -12.52
C GLU A 95 -15.88 -11.09 -12.18
N GLY A 96 -15.55 -10.33 -11.12
CA GLY A 96 -16.28 -9.08 -10.84
C GLY A 96 -16.10 -8.51 -9.43
N ALA A 97 -15.80 -9.32 -8.41
CA ALA A 97 -15.69 -8.84 -7.02
C ALA A 97 -14.33 -9.11 -6.34
N VAL A 98 -13.56 -10.07 -6.83
CA VAL A 98 -12.27 -10.47 -6.23
C VAL A 98 -11.25 -10.68 -7.35
N LEU A 99 -10.06 -10.14 -7.16
CA LEU A 99 -8.94 -10.14 -8.11
C LEU A 99 -7.87 -11.17 -7.68
N GLN A 100 -7.03 -11.60 -8.62
CA GLN A 100 -5.93 -12.52 -8.32
C GLN A 100 -4.76 -11.75 -7.72
N ALA A 101 -4.28 -12.16 -6.55
CA ALA A 101 -2.97 -11.77 -6.05
C ALA A 101 -1.90 -12.65 -6.68
N HIS A 102 -0.73 -12.07 -6.95
CA HIS A 102 0.39 -12.73 -7.60
C HIS A 102 1.58 -12.85 -6.67
N LEU A 103 2.35 -13.92 -6.84
CA LEU A 103 3.71 -14.01 -6.33
C LEU A 103 4.63 -13.33 -7.34
N SER A 104 5.69 -12.72 -6.85
CA SER A 104 6.76 -12.18 -7.70
C SER A 104 7.27 -13.28 -8.62
N THR A 105 7.20 -13.02 -9.93
CA THR A 105 7.71 -13.96 -10.94
C THR A 105 9.23 -13.85 -10.98
N ILE A 106 9.90 -15.00 -10.88
CA ILE A 106 11.36 -15.08 -10.84
C ILE A 106 11.81 -15.86 -12.06
N ASP A 107 12.64 -15.27 -12.92
CA ASP A 107 13.06 -15.94 -14.14
C ASP A 107 14.31 -16.81 -13.91
N CYS A 108 14.25 -17.78 -12.99
CA CYS A 108 15.35 -18.73 -12.83
C CYS A 108 15.49 -19.62 -14.07
N PRO A 109 16.72 -19.96 -14.49
CA PRO A 109 16.95 -20.87 -15.61
C PRO A 109 16.24 -22.21 -15.44
N ILE A 110 15.77 -22.79 -16.56
CA ILE A 110 15.19 -24.14 -16.57
C ILE A 110 16.18 -25.13 -15.95
N GLY A 111 15.70 -25.97 -15.03
CA GLY A 111 16.53 -26.90 -14.26
C GLY A 111 17.02 -26.34 -12.91
N THR A 112 16.71 -25.08 -12.60
CA THR A 112 16.98 -24.47 -11.29
C THR A 112 15.68 -24.04 -10.61
N ILE A 113 15.74 -23.84 -9.28
CA ILE A 113 14.63 -23.35 -8.47
C ILE A 113 15.05 -22.08 -7.70
N PRO A 114 14.16 -21.09 -7.55
CA PRO A 114 14.41 -19.91 -6.75
C PRO A 114 14.34 -20.20 -5.24
N ILE A 115 15.40 -19.87 -4.52
CA ILE A 115 15.45 -19.90 -3.05
C ILE A 115 15.67 -18.47 -2.56
N LEU A 116 14.81 -17.97 -1.67
CA LEU A 116 14.94 -16.61 -1.15
C LEU A 116 16.26 -16.45 -0.36
N HIS A 117 17.05 -15.44 -0.72
CA HIS A 117 18.34 -15.16 -0.10
C HIS A 117 18.15 -14.72 1.36
N ASN A 118 18.97 -15.25 2.29
CA ASN A 118 18.88 -15.02 3.74
C ASN A 118 17.53 -15.42 4.40
N ASN A 119 16.89 -16.48 3.92
CA ASN A 119 15.69 -17.03 4.57
C ASN A 119 16.05 -17.78 5.87
N ASN A 120 16.36 -17.06 6.96
CA ASN A 120 16.57 -17.63 8.29
C ASN A 120 15.27 -17.57 9.10
N MET A 121 14.26 -18.36 8.72
CA MET A 121 13.05 -18.47 9.51
C MET A 121 13.25 -19.47 10.66
N ASP A 122 12.98 -19.02 11.90
CA ASP A 122 13.10 -19.85 13.09
C ASP A 122 11.93 -20.86 13.15
N ASN A 123 12.26 -22.14 12.94
CA ASN A 123 11.32 -23.26 12.94
C ASN A 123 10.62 -23.47 14.31
N THR A 124 11.02 -22.78 15.37
CA THR A 124 10.36 -22.87 16.68
C THR A 124 9.00 -22.17 16.72
N ILE A 125 8.76 -21.17 15.87
CA ILE A 125 7.55 -20.35 15.91
C ILE A 125 6.33 -21.09 15.31
N LEU A 126 6.49 -22.21 14.59
CA LEU A 126 5.38 -22.91 13.89
C LEU A 126 4.85 -24.16 14.61
N GLN A 127 5.27 -24.40 15.87
CA GLN A 127 5.09 -25.66 16.58
C GLN A 127 3.67 -25.97 17.11
N ARG A 128 2.67 -25.07 17.00
CA ARG A 128 1.38 -25.21 17.70
C ARG A 128 0.13 -25.31 16.82
N ILE A 129 0.30 -25.47 15.51
CA ILE A 129 -0.83 -25.59 14.57
C ILE A 129 -1.65 -26.88 14.82
N GLY A 130 -1.01 -27.95 15.31
CA GLY A 130 -1.63 -29.25 15.53
C GLY A 130 -2.50 -29.41 16.79
N LYS A 131 -2.69 -28.35 17.61
CA LYS A 131 -3.47 -28.42 18.87
C LYS A 131 -4.91 -27.90 18.74
N LEU A 132 -5.31 -27.48 17.55
CA LEU A 132 -6.57 -26.77 17.27
C LEU A 132 -7.77 -27.67 16.92
N ALA A 133 -7.60 -28.99 16.81
CA ALA A 133 -8.70 -29.89 16.47
C ALA A 133 -9.40 -30.43 17.73
N SER A 134 -10.64 -29.99 17.94
CA SER A 134 -11.60 -30.61 18.87
C SER A 134 -12.15 -31.93 18.29
N ASN A 135 -12.61 -32.79 19.18
CA ASN A 135 -12.56 -34.25 19.05
C ASN A 135 -13.66 -34.93 18.20
N GLU A 136 -14.41 -34.23 17.34
CA GLU A 136 -15.74 -34.76 16.92
C GLU A 136 -16.01 -34.93 15.41
N SER A 137 -15.35 -34.21 14.50
CA SER A 137 -15.58 -34.38 13.05
C SER A 137 -14.33 -34.85 12.30
N ARG A 138 -14.35 -36.08 11.77
CA ARG A 138 -13.26 -36.68 10.98
C ARG A 138 -13.74 -36.94 9.56
N MET A 139 -13.04 -36.39 8.57
CA MET A 139 -13.33 -36.56 7.15
C MET A 139 -12.12 -37.18 6.45
N LEU A 140 -12.32 -38.13 5.55
CA LEU A 140 -11.22 -38.62 4.72
C LEU A 140 -10.85 -37.57 3.68
N VAL A 141 -9.59 -37.14 3.63
CA VAL A 141 -9.16 -36.07 2.74
C VAL A 141 -7.91 -36.48 1.96
N TYR A 142 -8.03 -36.48 0.64
CA TYR A 142 -6.96 -36.70 -0.35
C TYR A 142 -6.52 -35.41 -1.04
N GLY A 143 -7.19 -34.29 -0.77
CA GLY A 143 -6.84 -32.99 -1.30
C GLY A 143 -7.79 -31.89 -0.82
N ILE A 144 -7.31 -30.66 -0.85
CA ILE A 144 -8.04 -29.45 -0.45
C ILE A 144 -7.74 -28.31 -1.41
N ARG A 145 -8.74 -27.47 -1.65
CA ARG A 145 -8.62 -26.24 -2.42
C ARG A 145 -9.17 -25.06 -1.63
N GLY A 146 -8.60 -23.87 -1.86
CA GLY A 146 -9.16 -22.63 -1.36
C GLY A 146 -8.63 -21.42 -2.11
N SER A 147 -9.48 -20.40 -2.22
CA SER A 147 -9.11 -19.04 -2.59
C SER A 147 -8.94 -18.23 -1.31
N ILE A 148 -7.70 -18.04 -0.88
CA ILE A 148 -7.36 -17.36 0.39
C ILE A 148 -7.31 -15.86 0.15
N ASN A 149 -8.12 -15.11 0.86
CA ASN A 149 -8.06 -13.66 0.85
C ASN A 149 -6.83 -13.16 1.60
N VAL A 150 -6.08 -12.22 1.00
CA VAL A 150 -4.77 -11.81 1.49
C VAL A 150 -4.81 -10.37 1.97
N TYR A 151 -4.37 -10.11 3.19
CA TYR A 151 -4.23 -8.80 3.82
C TYR A 151 -2.82 -8.67 4.43
N ASP A 152 -2.40 -7.43 4.74
CA ASP A 152 -1.21 -7.13 5.56
C ASP A 152 -1.65 -6.75 7.01
N PRO A 153 -2.12 -7.71 7.84
CA PRO A 153 -2.47 -7.46 9.23
C PRO A 153 -1.27 -6.96 10.05
N LYS A 154 -1.55 -6.09 11.04
CA LYS A 154 -0.51 -5.49 11.90
C LYS A 154 0.07 -6.53 12.87
N VAL A 155 1.39 -6.71 12.80
CA VAL A 155 2.18 -7.49 13.76
C VAL A 155 3.29 -6.60 14.34
N LYS A 156 3.59 -6.74 15.63
CA LYS A 156 4.61 -5.92 16.29
C LYS A 156 6.01 -6.35 15.86
N LYS A 157 6.84 -5.39 15.44
CA LYS A 157 8.16 -5.64 14.88
C LYS A 157 9.08 -6.48 15.80
N ASP A 158 9.01 -6.23 17.11
CA ASP A 158 9.92 -6.84 18.09
C ASP A 158 9.29 -8.04 18.84
N SER A 159 8.07 -8.45 18.47
CA SER A 159 7.31 -9.46 19.23
C SER A 159 7.67 -10.91 18.90
N GLN A 160 8.30 -11.19 17.76
CA GLN A 160 8.36 -12.54 17.20
C GLN A 160 6.99 -13.20 16.94
N ASP A 161 5.91 -12.43 17.00
CA ASP A 161 4.60 -12.93 16.63
C ASP A 161 4.47 -13.04 15.11
N LEU A 162 3.50 -13.85 14.70
CA LEU A 162 3.03 -13.98 13.32
C LEU A 162 1.50 -14.07 13.30
N THR A 163 0.97 -13.81 12.11
CA THR A 163 -0.44 -14.03 11.79
C THR A 163 -0.53 -14.61 10.39
N ALA A 164 -1.44 -15.56 10.21
CA ALA A 164 -1.53 -16.34 8.99
C ALA A 164 -2.98 -16.53 8.55
N SER A 165 -3.14 -16.67 7.23
CA SER A 165 -4.36 -17.12 6.55
C SER A 165 -4.00 -18.35 5.73
N TRP A 166 -4.63 -19.48 6.02
CA TRP A 166 -4.03 -20.78 5.77
C TRP A 166 -5.05 -21.83 5.34
N ILE A 167 -4.59 -22.78 4.52
CA ILE A 167 -5.27 -24.06 4.32
C ILE A 167 -4.34 -25.21 4.69
N GLN A 168 -4.89 -26.27 5.29
CA GLN A 168 -4.09 -27.39 5.80
C GLN A 168 -4.82 -28.71 5.74
N ILE A 169 -4.07 -29.78 5.44
CA ILE A 169 -4.48 -31.17 5.64
C ILE A 169 -3.66 -31.73 6.80
N SER A 170 -4.34 -32.39 7.74
CA SER A 170 -3.69 -33.09 8.84
C SER A 170 -4.21 -34.52 8.98
N ASN A 171 -3.40 -35.35 9.63
CA ASN A 171 -3.81 -36.62 10.19
C ASN A 171 -3.58 -36.59 11.71
N LEU A 172 -4.67 -36.68 12.49
CA LEU A 172 -4.73 -36.51 13.94
C LEU A 172 -5.14 -37.82 14.62
N PRO A 173 -4.19 -38.74 14.88
CA PRO A 173 -4.46 -39.87 15.76
C PRO A 173 -4.92 -39.36 17.14
N LYS A 174 -5.86 -40.08 17.77
CA LYS A 174 -6.42 -39.72 19.08
C LYS A 174 -5.25 -39.48 20.05
N ASP A 175 -5.30 -38.36 20.77
CA ASP A 175 -4.36 -37.98 21.84
C ASP A 175 -2.95 -37.48 21.42
N ALA A 176 -2.74 -37.02 20.18
CA ALA A 176 -1.44 -36.50 19.73
C ALA A 176 -1.49 -35.19 18.91
N VAL A 177 -0.36 -34.48 18.84
CA VAL A 177 -0.15 -33.38 17.89
C VAL A 177 -0.02 -33.97 16.48
N GLY A 178 -0.95 -33.62 15.59
CA GLY A 178 -1.07 -34.23 14.25
C GLY A 178 0.09 -33.94 13.31
N VAL A 179 0.26 -34.84 12.34
CA VAL A 179 1.13 -34.70 11.16
C VAL A 179 0.32 -33.94 10.11
N GLY A 180 0.89 -32.94 9.46
CA GLY A 180 0.13 -32.13 8.51
C GLY A 180 0.98 -31.37 7.51
N ILE A 181 0.35 -30.91 6.43
CA ILE A 181 0.93 -30.06 5.39
C ILE A 181 -0.01 -28.88 5.17
N GLY A 182 0.54 -27.71 4.89
CA GLY A 182 -0.28 -26.54 4.62
C GLY A 182 0.43 -25.44 3.85
N VAL A 183 -0.36 -24.50 3.38
CA VAL A 183 0.07 -23.39 2.55
C VAL A 183 -0.81 -22.17 2.81
N GLY A 184 -0.23 -20.98 2.74
CA GLY A 184 -1.00 -19.77 2.89
C GLY A 184 -0.19 -18.49 2.86
N SER A 185 -0.86 -17.43 3.33
CA SER A 185 -0.27 -16.12 3.55
C SER A 185 0.14 -15.98 5.01
N CYS A 186 1.37 -15.53 5.27
CA CYS A 186 1.87 -15.23 6.60
C CYS A 186 2.45 -13.81 6.64
N VAL A 187 2.26 -13.10 7.76
CA VAL A 187 2.97 -11.86 8.10
C VAL A 187 3.76 -12.09 9.37
N SER A 188 5.08 -11.89 9.30
CA SER A 188 5.97 -11.98 10.45
C SER A 188 7.19 -11.07 10.32
N PRO A 189 7.22 -9.93 11.02
CA PRO A 189 8.33 -8.98 10.98
C PRO A 189 9.66 -9.54 11.46
N SER A 190 9.65 -10.42 12.44
CA SER A 190 10.87 -11.06 12.94
C SER A 190 11.51 -11.99 11.92
N LEU A 191 10.70 -12.58 11.03
CA LEU A 191 11.16 -13.55 10.04
C LEU A 191 11.56 -12.86 8.73
N SER A 192 10.77 -11.88 8.30
CA SER A 192 10.92 -11.26 6.98
C SER A 192 11.54 -9.87 7.00
N GLY A 193 11.71 -9.27 8.18
CA GLY A 193 12.18 -7.89 8.33
C GLY A 193 11.15 -6.81 7.97
N ASP A 194 9.95 -7.20 7.56
CA ASP A 194 8.84 -6.34 7.12
C ASP A 194 7.46 -6.86 7.57
N ASN A 195 6.42 -6.06 7.33
CA ASN A 195 5.03 -6.37 7.69
C ASN A 195 4.20 -6.78 6.47
N PHE A 196 4.81 -7.42 5.48
CA PHE A 196 4.10 -7.81 4.26
C PHE A 196 3.66 -9.27 4.29
N ALA A 197 2.49 -9.52 3.70
CA ALA A 197 1.98 -10.85 3.42
C ALA A 197 2.90 -11.60 2.46
N ARG A 198 3.31 -12.79 2.88
CA ARG A 198 4.23 -13.65 2.13
C ARG A 198 3.67 -15.04 1.98
N PHE A 199 4.05 -15.68 0.89
CA PHE A 199 3.58 -17.02 0.55
C PHE A 199 4.50 -18.07 1.15
N HIS A 200 3.96 -18.85 2.08
CA HIS A 200 4.73 -19.85 2.81
C HIS A 200 4.05 -21.21 2.72
N ILE A 201 4.88 -22.25 2.82
CA ILE A 201 4.44 -23.63 2.99
C ILE A 201 4.95 -24.19 4.32
N PHE A 202 4.26 -25.19 4.85
CA PHE A 202 4.60 -25.82 6.12
C PHE A 202 4.32 -27.32 6.11
N TRP A 203 5.10 -28.09 6.87
CA TRP A 203 4.80 -29.48 7.16
C TRP A 203 5.33 -29.97 8.51
N VAL A 204 4.66 -30.96 9.10
CA VAL A 204 5.08 -31.74 10.26
C VAL A 204 5.15 -33.21 9.86
N ARG A 205 6.25 -33.90 10.19
CA ARG A 205 6.49 -35.30 9.78
C ARG A 205 6.11 -36.35 10.83
N HIS A 206 6.36 -36.02 12.09
CA HIS A 206 6.28 -36.95 13.23
C HIS A 206 5.50 -36.32 14.39
N MET A 207 4.81 -37.17 15.15
CA MET A 207 4.05 -36.75 16.33
C MET A 207 4.99 -36.27 17.44
N MET A 208 4.62 -35.17 18.11
CA MET A 208 5.24 -34.79 19.38
C MET A 208 4.62 -35.60 20.53
N GLY A 209 5.45 -36.33 21.29
CA GLY A 209 5.04 -36.91 22.59
C GLY A 209 4.92 -38.43 22.71
N GLN A 210 5.38 -39.25 21.74
CA GLN A 210 5.53 -40.70 22.00
C GLN A 210 6.82 -41.01 22.77
N LYS A 211 6.73 -41.98 23.70
CA LYS A 211 7.86 -42.55 24.46
C LYS A 211 8.87 -43.21 23.51
N GLU A 212 9.98 -42.52 23.29
CA GLU A 212 11.41 -42.93 23.30
C GLU A 212 11.91 -44.35 22.94
N SER A 213 11.12 -45.35 22.54
CA SER A 213 11.67 -46.72 22.45
C SER A 213 12.00 -47.27 21.05
N MET A 214 11.89 -46.49 19.96
CA MET A 214 12.27 -46.96 18.61
C MET A 214 12.52 -45.77 17.66
N MET A 215 13.73 -45.20 17.64
CA MET A 215 14.41 -44.61 16.46
C MET A 215 15.63 -43.76 16.90
N ASP A 216 16.67 -43.80 16.06
CA ASP A 216 18.02 -43.25 16.21
C ASP A 216 18.14 -41.90 16.95
N HIS A 217 19.14 -41.83 17.82
CA HIS A 217 19.48 -40.69 18.68
C HIS A 217 19.98 -39.43 17.93
N ASP A 218 20.11 -39.46 16.60
CA ASP A 218 20.95 -38.49 15.88
C ASP A 218 20.21 -37.43 15.04
N ASN A 219 18.91 -37.20 15.21
CA ASN A 219 18.27 -36.08 14.51
C ASN A 219 17.17 -35.36 15.29
N GLU A 220 17.62 -34.40 16.11
CA GLU A 220 16.76 -33.44 16.81
C GLU A 220 15.96 -32.53 15.85
N GLU A 221 16.40 -32.38 14.60
CA GLU A 221 15.73 -31.58 13.55
C GLU A 221 14.38 -32.17 13.12
N LEU A 222 14.18 -33.49 13.24
CA LEU A 222 12.96 -34.18 12.80
C LEU A 222 11.78 -34.01 13.77
N LYS A 223 12.01 -33.45 14.96
CA LYS A 223 11.00 -33.24 16.01
C LYS A 223 10.22 -31.92 15.86
N LYS A 224 10.63 -31.03 14.95
CA LYS A 224 10.08 -29.67 14.78
C LYS A 224 9.38 -29.55 13.42
N GLY A 225 8.27 -28.82 13.35
CA GLY A 225 7.63 -28.50 12.07
C GLY A 225 8.58 -27.69 11.17
N CYS A 226 8.42 -27.80 9.87
CA CYS A 226 9.31 -27.21 8.87
C CYS A 226 8.56 -26.27 7.94
N ALA A 227 9.24 -25.22 7.45
CA ALA A 227 8.70 -24.30 6.47
C ALA A 227 9.69 -24.04 5.33
N ASP A 228 9.11 -23.78 4.15
CA ASP A 228 9.80 -23.44 2.91
C ASP A 228 11.03 -24.30 2.61
N HIS A 229 12.23 -23.70 2.55
CA HIS A 229 13.51 -24.36 2.28
C HIS A 229 14.40 -24.46 3.51
N ASN A 230 13.87 -24.17 4.71
CA ASN A 230 14.65 -24.13 5.95
C ASN A 230 15.04 -25.51 6.45
N CYS A 231 14.32 -26.54 6.02
CA CYS A 231 14.64 -27.92 6.29
C CYS A 231 14.23 -28.82 5.12
N PRO A 232 14.85 -30.01 4.99
CA PRO A 232 14.50 -30.96 3.95
C PRO A 232 13.04 -31.38 4.02
N GLY A 233 12.34 -31.58 2.89
CA GLY A 233 11.03 -32.27 2.87
C GLY A 233 10.01 -31.84 1.84
N PHE A 234 10.21 -30.69 1.23
CA PHE A 234 9.45 -30.25 0.07
C PHE A 234 10.34 -30.27 -1.16
N MET A 235 9.93 -30.97 -2.20
CA MET A 235 10.61 -31.01 -3.49
C MET A 235 10.02 -29.92 -4.37
N GLN A 236 10.66 -28.74 -4.42
CA GLN A 236 10.26 -27.69 -5.36
C GLN A 236 10.76 -28.04 -6.77
N VAL A 237 9.91 -27.78 -7.75
CA VAL A 237 10.21 -28.00 -9.18
C VAL A 237 9.91 -26.78 -10.05
N SER A 238 9.09 -25.85 -9.55
CA SER A 238 8.84 -24.58 -10.24
C SER A 238 10.08 -23.68 -10.20
N HIS A 239 10.49 -23.23 -11.39
CA HIS A 239 11.58 -22.26 -11.56
C HIS A 239 11.09 -20.80 -11.45
N ASN A 240 9.78 -20.56 -11.32
CA ASN A 240 9.20 -19.21 -11.35
C ASN A 240 8.55 -18.74 -10.03
N VAL A 241 8.43 -19.63 -9.05
CA VAL A 241 7.73 -19.36 -7.79
C VAL A 241 8.70 -19.40 -6.62
N GLY A 242 8.96 -18.24 -6.01
CA GLY A 242 9.79 -18.14 -4.81
C GLY A 242 8.98 -18.30 -3.53
N LEU A 243 9.18 -19.38 -2.80
CA LEU A 243 8.65 -19.55 -1.44
C LEU A 243 9.22 -18.46 -0.51
N GLY A 244 8.41 -17.97 0.42
CA GLY A 244 8.69 -16.79 1.24
C GLY A 244 8.58 -15.45 0.50
N GLY A 245 8.24 -15.46 -0.79
CA GLY A 245 8.07 -14.25 -1.60
C GLY A 245 6.86 -13.43 -1.19
N ARG A 246 6.92 -12.13 -1.48
CA ARG A 246 5.82 -11.19 -1.21
C ARG A 246 4.63 -11.52 -2.09
N ILE A 247 3.43 -11.48 -1.49
CA ILE A 247 2.17 -11.55 -2.21
C ILE A 247 1.74 -10.12 -2.55
N HIS A 248 1.48 -9.86 -3.82
CA HIS A 248 1.00 -8.56 -4.28
C HIS A 248 0.10 -8.68 -5.51
N PRO A 249 -0.93 -7.84 -5.66
CA PRO A 249 -1.50 -6.89 -4.69
C PRO A 249 -2.22 -7.56 -3.49
N ILE A 250 -2.50 -6.79 -2.43
CA ILE A 250 -3.20 -7.22 -1.21
C ILE A 250 -4.58 -6.56 -1.08
N SER A 251 -5.48 -7.20 -0.34
CA SER A 251 -6.86 -6.75 -0.11
C SER A 251 -6.93 -5.49 0.73
N ILE A 252 -8.00 -4.72 0.51
CA ILE A 252 -8.24 -3.46 1.21
C ILE A 252 -9.63 -3.50 1.82
N TYR A 253 -9.76 -3.11 3.08
CA TYR A 253 -11.05 -3.01 3.76
C TYR A 253 -12.01 -2.06 3.00
N ASN A 254 -13.23 -2.51 2.73
CA ASN A 254 -14.20 -1.91 1.81
C ASN A 254 -13.65 -1.62 0.40
N GLY A 255 -12.69 -2.42 -0.04
CA GLY A 255 -12.00 -2.26 -1.31
C GLY A 255 -11.92 -3.55 -2.13
N PRO A 256 -11.01 -3.63 -3.12
CA PRO A 256 -10.76 -4.77 -3.95
C PRO A 256 -10.20 -5.84 -3.03
N GLN A 257 -10.81 -6.99 -3.17
CA GLN A 257 -10.39 -8.17 -2.47
C GLN A 257 -9.47 -8.92 -3.41
N TYR A 258 -8.31 -9.30 -2.91
CA TYR A 258 -7.35 -10.11 -3.65
C TYR A 258 -7.22 -11.48 -3.00
N VAL A 259 -7.14 -12.52 -3.82
CA VAL A 259 -6.99 -13.90 -3.36
C VAL A 259 -5.81 -14.59 -4.01
N ILE A 260 -5.18 -15.49 -3.28
CA ILE A 260 -4.33 -16.54 -3.84
C ILE A 260 -5.13 -17.82 -3.98
N ASN A 261 -5.00 -18.49 -5.12
CA ASN A 261 -5.61 -19.78 -5.37
C ASN A 261 -4.59 -20.87 -5.10
N VAL A 262 -4.91 -21.79 -4.19
CA VAL A 262 -4.03 -22.88 -3.79
C VAL A 262 -4.78 -24.21 -3.79
N LEU A 263 -4.06 -25.26 -4.17
CA LEU A 263 -4.56 -26.63 -4.23
C LEU A 263 -3.46 -27.56 -3.68
N ILE A 264 -3.81 -28.34 -2.66
CA ILE A 264 -3.00 -29.46 -2.20
C ILE A 264 -3.75 -30.73 -2.56
N PHE A 265 -3.09 -31.69 -3.22
CA PHE A 265 -3.74 -32.95 -3.59
C PHE A 265 -2.75 -34.11 -3.62
N LYS A 266 -3.25 -35.31 -3.38
CA LYS A 266 -2.47 -36.54 -3.46
C LYS A 266 -2.47 -37.05 -4.90
N ASP A 267 -1.29 -37.29 -5.44
CA ASP A 267 -1.12 -37.92 -6.74
C ASP A 267 -1.68 -39.36 -6.73
N PRO A 268 -2.59 -39.73 -7.66
CA PRO A 268 -3.24 -41.04 -7.60
C PRO A 268 -2.34 -42.21 -8.04
N LYS A 269 -1.21 -41.96 -8.70
CA LYS A 269 -0.28 -43.02 -9.16
C LYS A 269 0.98 -43.07 -8.32
N ILE A 270 1.57 -41.91 -8.03
CA ILE A 270 2.85 -41.81 -7.33
C ILE A 270 2.67 -41.52 -5.83
N GLU A 271 1.44 -41.19 -5.42
CA GLU A 271 1.02 -41.01 -4.03
C GLU A 271 1.69 -39.86 -3.27
N ASN A 272 2.47 -39.02 -3.93
CA ASN A 272 3.04 -37.79 -3.36
C ASN A 272 1.99 -36.68 -3.22
N TRP A 273 2.18 -35.80 -2.24
CA TRP A 273 1.30 -34.65 -2.02
C TRP A 273 1.79 -33.45 -2.81
N TRP A 274 1.07 -33.06 -3.86
CA TRP A 274 1.40 -31.93 -4.70
C TRP A 274 0.77 -30.64 -4.21
N LEU A 275 1.52 -29.55 -4.39
CA LEU A 275 1.06 -28.18 -4.25
C LEU A 275 0.98 -27.52 -5.62
N ALA A 276 -0.18 -26.93 -5.93
CA ALA A 276 -0.43 -26.13 -7.10
C ALA A 276 -0.94 -24.72 -6.72
N TYR A 277 -0.62 -23.74 -7.56
CA TYR A 277 -0.89 -22.32 -7.31
C TYR A 277 -1.44 -21.60 -8.54
N GLY A 278 -2.27 -20.59 -8.29
CA GLY A 278 -2.79 -19.67 -9.30
C GLY A 278 -4.02 -20.21 -10.03
N SER A 279 -4.60 -19.40 -10.91
CA SER A 279 -5.78 -19.74 -11.70
C SER A 279 -5.58 -20.97 -12.60
N ASN A 280 -4.34 -21.16 -13.07
CA ASN A 280 -3.96 -22.26 -13.95
C ASN A 280 -3.52 -23.53 -13.19
N ASN A 281 -3.57 -23.52 -11.85
CA ASN A 281 -3.09 -24.60 -10.98
C ASN A 281 -1.65 -25.03 -11.32
N THR A 282 -0.76 -24.06 -11.52
CA THR A 282 0.66 -24.32 -11.82
C THR A 282 1.29 -25.15 -10.70
N PRO A 283 1.88 -26.31 -10.99
CA PRO A 283 2.52 -27.15 -9.97
C PRO A 283 3.78 -26.45 -9.45
N ILE A 284 3.86 -26.27 -8.12
CA ILE A 284 5.03 -25.68 -7.46
C ILE A 284 6.05 -26.77 -7.10
N GLY A 285 5.55 -27.88 -6.56
CA GLY A 285 6.35 -28.94 -5.96
C GLY A 285 5.50 -29.91 -5.17
N TYR A 286 6.14 -30.83 -4.46
CA TYR A 286 5.44 -31.87 -3.72
C TYR A 286 6.17 -32.28 -2.44
N TRP A 287 5.42 -32.81 -1.49
CA TRP A 287 5.94 -33.56 -0.36
C TRP A 287 5.94 -35.06 -0.67
N PRO A 288 7.10 -35.74 -0.66
CA PRO A 288 7.15 -37.19 -0.71
C PRO A 288 6.27 -37.81 0.38
N SER A 289 5.37 -38.73 0.03
CA SER A 289 4.45 -39.33 1.03
C SER A 289 5.17 -40.24 2.02
N SER A 290 6.26 -40.86 1.60
CA SER A 290 7.11 -41.75 2.41
C SER A 290 7.70 -41.08 3.65
N GLN A 291 7.75 -39.74 3.68
CA GLN A 291 8.27 -39.00 4.82
C GLN A 291 7.27 -38.86 5.98
N PHE A 292 5.99 -39.13 5.73
CA PHE A 292 4.94 -38.98 6.73
C PHE A 292 4.61 -40.33 7.37
N SER A 293 4.39 -40.31 8.67
CA SER A 293 3.92 -41.47 9.41
C SER A 293 2.41 -41.69 9.21
N TYR A 294 1.60 -40.65 9.46
CA TYR A 294 0.14 -40.74 9.44
C TYR A 294 -0.51 -40.08 8.21
N LEU A 295 0.15 -39.07 7.63
CA LEU A 295 -0.30 -38.42 6.39
C LEU A 295 0.19 -39.17 5.12
N LYS A 296 0.77 -40.37 5.28
CA LYS A 296 1.29 -41.15 4.15
C LYS A 296 0.19 -41.47 3.15
N ASP A 297 -0.99 -41.88 3.62
CA ASP A 297 -2.05 -42.36 2.74
C ASP A 297 -3.15 -41.32 2.52
N LYS A 298 -3.53 -40.59 3.57
CA LYS A 298 -4.64 -39.62 3.58
C LYS A 298 -4.61 -38.71 4.81
N GLY A 299 -5.28 -37.57 4.72
CA GLY A 299 -5.69 -36.78 5.89
C GLY A 299 -6.97 -37.29 6.51
N ASP A 300 -7.18 -36.95 7.78
CA ASP A 300 -8.45 -37.13 8.49
C ASP A 300 -9.06 -35.80 8.97
N TYR A 301 -8.39 -34.68 8.68
CA TYR A 301 -8.77 -33.33 9.04
C TYR A 301 -8.31 -32.33 7.97
N ALA A 302 -9.14 -31.32 7.72
CA ALA A 302 -8.81 -30.20 6.87
C ALA A 302 -9.23 -28.87 7.52
N PHE A 303 -8.42 -27.84 7.32
CA PHE A 303 -8.62 -26.51 7.92
C PHE A 303 -8.56 -25.42 6.86
N TRP A 304 -9.46 -24.45 6.98
CA TRP A 304 -9.45 -23.18 6.26
C TRP A 304 -9.72 -22.07 7.28
N GLY A 305 -8.77 -21.16 7.47
CA GLY A 305 -8.98 -20.02 8.36
C GLY A 305 -7.70 -19.24 8.64
N GLY A 306 -7.70 -18.53 9.74
CA GLY A 306 -6.52 -17.81 10.22
C GLY A 306 -6.09 -18.24 11.61
N TYR A 307 -4.84 -17.96 11.94
CA TYR A 307 -4.32 -18.11 13.29
C TYR A 307 -3.27 -17.04 13.57
N VAL A 308 -3.08 -16.75 14.86
CA VAL A 308 -1.98 -15.93 15.38
C VAL A 308 -1.09 -16.78 16.26
N GLN A 309 0.21 -16.54 16.25
CA GLN A 309 1.15 -17.31 17.05
C GLN A 309 2.36 -16.47 17.42
N GLY A 310 2.93 -16.72 18.59
CA GLY A 310 4.16 -16.11 19.06
C GLY A 310 4.16 -15.89 20.58
N PRO A 311 5.24 -15.34 21.14
CA PRO A 311 5.39 -15.20 22.59
C PRO A 311 4.40 -14.20 23.19
N THR A 312 3.91 -13.22 22.41
CA THR A 312 2.91 -12.25 22.88
C THR A 312 1.49 -12.57 22.43
N ALA A 313 1.28 -13.62 21.62
CA ALA A 313 -0.04 -14.04 21.14
C ALA A 313 -1.06 -14.45 22.23
N ALA A 314 -0.66 -14.62 23.49
CA ALA A 314 -1.60 -14.82 24.60
C ALA A 314 -1.88 -13.54 25.39
N SER A 315 -0.87 -12.70 25.59
CA SER A 315 -0.96 -11.49 26.41
C SER A 315 -1.45 -10.29 25.60
N ASP A 316 -1.00 -10.15 24.36
CA ASP A 316 -1.15 -8.98 23.50
C ASP A 316 -1.16 -9.38 22.01
N PRO A 317 -2.19 -10.12 21.58
CA PRO A 317 -2.15 -10.77 20.28
C PRO A 317 -2.37 -9.80 19.09
N PRO A 318 -1.74 -10.10 17.94
CA PRO A 318 -1.76 -9.24 16.74
C PRO A 318 -3.10 -9.29 16.00
N GLN A 319 -3.25 -8.50 14.94
CA GLN A 319 -4.43 -8.60 14.07
C GLN A 319 -4.45 -9.93 13.31
N MET A 320 -5.65 -10.44 12.99
CA MET A 320 -5.84 -11.63 12.15
C MET A 320 -6.70 -11.32 10.92
N GLY A 321 -6.29 -11.85 9.77
CA GLY A 321 -6.98 -11.61 8.50
C GLY A 321 -6.92 -10.12 8.14
N SER A 322 -8.08 -9.48 8.04
CA SER A 322 -8.18 -8.03 7.80
C SER A 322 -8.01 -7.17 9.06
N GLY A 323 -7.96 -7.79 10.25
CA GLY A 323 -8.02 -7.09 11.53
C GLY A 323 -9.45 -6.75 11.98
N HIS A 324 -10.46 -7.21 11.24
CA HIS A 324 -11.88 -6.95 11.50
C HIS A 324 -12.64 -8.24 11.82
N PHE A 325 -13.77 -8.10 12.54
CA PHE A 325 -14.60 -9.24 12.88
C PHE A 325 -15.33 -9.79 11.65
N ALA A 326 -15.56 -11.09 11.64
CA ALA A 326 -16.16 -11.85 10.55
C ALA A 326 -17.57 -11.40 10.20
N SER A 327 -18.34 -10.92 11.18
CA SER A 327 -19.70 -10.38 11.01
C SER A 327 -19.76 -9.16 10.08
N GLU A 328 -18.62 -8.53 9.79
CA GLU A 328 -18.54 -7.44 8.83
C GLU A 328 -18.66 -7.91 7.38
N GLY A 329 -18.40 -9.19 7.10
CA GLY A 329 -18.65 -9.83 5.81
C GLY A 329 -17.75 -9.37 4.66
N PHE A 330 -18.21 -9.62 3.43
CA PHE A 330 -17.44 -9.40 2.20
C PHE A 330 -16.91 -7.96 2.09
N GLY A 331 -15.66 -7.84 1.65
CA GLY A 331 -14.99 -6.54 1.52
C GLY A 331 -14.35 -6.04 2.80
N LYS A 332 -14.73 -6.55 3.97
CA LYS A 332 -14.32 -6.05 5.29
C LYS A 332 -13.59 -7.09 6.12
N ALA A 333 -14.22 -8.25 6.30
CA ALA A 333 -13.62 -9.41 6.94
C ALA A 333 -12.71 -10.16 5.96
N ALA A 334 -11.69 -10.83 6.49
CA ALA A 334 -10.97 -11.81 5.67
C ALA A 334 -11.86 -13.02 5.42
N PHE A 335 -11.62 -13.69 4.30
CA PHE A 335 -12.37 -14.87 3.93
C PHE A 335 -11.52 -15.92 3.24
N ILE A 336 -11.97 -17.16 3.30
CA ILE A 336 -11.57 -18.18 2.33
C ILE A 336 -12.83 -18.65 1.62
N ARG A 337 -12.77 -18.70 0.29
CA ARG A 337 -13.89 -19.14 -0.57
C ARG A 337 -13.43 -20.23 -1.53
N ASN A 338 -14.38 -20.75 -2.33
CA ASN A 338 -14.13 -21.88 -3.21
C ASN A 338 -13.52 -23.07 -2.44
N ILE A 339 -14.05 -23.32 -1.25
CA ILE A 339 -13.63 -24.43 -0.38
C ILE A 339 -14.10 -25.72 -1.04
N GLN A 340 -13.12 -26.57 -1.37
CA GLN A 340 -13.35 -27.89 -1.96
C GLN A 340 -12.39 -28.91 -1.37
N VAL A 341 -12.81 -30.17 -1.39
CA VAL A 341 -12.08 -31.33 -0.88
C VAL A 341 -12.08 -32.45 -1.89
N ILE A 342 -11.17 -33.40 -1.70
CA ILE A 342 -11.17 -34.70 -2.39
C ILE A 342 -11.39 -35.75 -1.32
N GLU A 343 -12.56 -36.40 -1.32
CA GLU A 343 -12.97 -37.29 -0.22
C GLU A 343 -12.63 -38.76 -0.49
N ASP A 344 -12.29 -39.10 -1.73
CA ASP A 344 -12.06 -40.47 -2.17
C ASP A 344 -10.92 -40.60 -3.18
N LYS A 345 -10.65 -41.84 -3.59
CA LYS A 345 -9.61 -42.17 -4.57
C LYS A 345 -10.00 -41.87 -6.03
N ASN A 346 -11.22 -41.41 -6.29
CA ASN A 346 -11.63 -40.98 -7.64
C ASN A 346 -11.02 -39.61 -8.00
N ASN A 347 -10.29 -38.99 -7.06
CA ASN A 347 -9.53 -37.76 -7.26
C ASN A 347 -10.42 -36.61 -7.78
N LYS A 348 -11.68 -36.56 -7.33
CA LYS A 348 -12.65 -35.55 -7.74
C LYS A 348 -12.76 -34.45 -6.69
N LEU A 349 -12.69 -33.19 -7.12
CA LEU A 349 -12.99 -32.06 -6.26
C LEU A 349 -14.49 -31.93 -6.03
N VAL A 350 -14.90 -31.86 -4.77
CA VAL A 350 -16.27 -31.69 -4.33
C VAL A 350 -16.35 -30.59 -3.27
N THR A 351 -17.50 -29.92 -3.19
CA THR A 351 -17.77 -29.02 -2.06
C THR A 351 -18.11 -29.86 -0.83
N PRO A 352 -17.39 -29.69 0.31
CA PRO A 352 -17.64 -30.51 1.49
C PRO A 352 -19.04 -30.25 2.05
N ASN A 353 -19.58 -31.25 2.72
CA ASN A 353 -20.87 -31.11 3.40
C ASN A 353 -20.72 -30.17 4.61
N ILE A 354 -21.49 -29.08 4.60
CA ILE A 354 -21.50 -28.08 5.67
C ILE A 354 -21.83 -28.66 7.05
N ARG A 355 -22.60 -29.76 7.11
CA ARG A 355 -22.96 -30.42 8.37
C ARG A 355 -21.79 -31.16 9.02
N ASP A 356 -20.77 -31.49 8.23
CA ASP A 356 -19.56 -32.16 8.68
C ASP A 356 -18.43 -31.14 8.95
N SER A 357 -18.78 -29.85 9.00
CA SER A 357 -17.85 -28.73 9.14
C SER A 357 -18.05 -28.02 10.46
N ASP A 358 -17.03 -28.05 11.32
CA ASP A 358 -17.02 -27.32 12.58
C ASP A 358 -16.30 -25.96 12.42
N SER A 359 -16.86 -24.93 13.04
CA SER A 359 -16.28 -23.60 13.11
C SER A 359 -16.01 -23.22 14.56
N PHE A 360 -14.81 -22.73 14.86
CA PHE A 360 -14.42 -22.38 16.23
C PHE A 360 -13.59 -21.09 16.26
N SER A 361 -13.59 -20.43 17.43
CA SER A 361 -12.64 -19.37 17.78
C SER A 361 -12.09 -19.66 19.16
N SER A 362 -10.75 -19.59 19.31
CA SER A 362 -10.08 -19.79 20.59
C SER A 362 -10.37 -18.66 21.59
N ASP A 363 -10.57 -17.44 21.10
CA ASP A 363 -11.03 -16.29 21.90
C ASP A 363 -12.00 -15.44 21.07
N PRO A 364 -13.33 -15.69 21.21
CA PRO A 364 -14.36 -14.97 20.48
C PRO A 364 -14.37 -13.45 20.67
N LYS A 365 -13.74 -12.92 21.74
CA LYS A 365 -13.68 -11.47 21.99
C LYS A 365 -12.62 -10.79 21.13
N LEU A 366 -11.56 -11.52 20.77
CA LEU A 366 -10.44 -11.00 20.00
C LEU A 366 -10.54 -11.38 18.52
N TYR A 367 -11.10 -12.56 18.25
CA TYR A 367 -11.25 -13.11 16.92
C TYR A 367 -12.60 -13.78 16.74
N SER A 368 -13.22 -13.56 15.60
CA SER A 368 -14.50 -14.16 15.26
C SER A 368 -14.41 -14.91 13.95
N TYR A 369 -15.35 -15.83 13.78
CA TYR A 369 -15.69 -16.42 12.51
C TYR A 369 -17.19 -16.18 12.28
N ASP A 370 -17.60 -16.16 11.02
CA ASP A 370 -19.00 -16.23 10.63
C ASP A 370 -19.12 -17.54 9.86
N GLY A 371 -19.98 -18.44 10.34
CA GLY A 371 -19.99 -19.86 10.00
C GLY A 371 -19.97 -20.13 8.49
N TYR A 372 -19.71 -21.38 8.09
CA TYR A 372 -19.60 -21.68 6.67
C TYR A 372 -20.87 -21.30 5.91
N GLY A 373 -20.71 -20.50 4.86
CA GLY A 373 -21.77 -20.11 3.95
C GLY A 373 -21.66 -20.89 2.64
N LEU A 374 -22.80 -21.16 2.00
CA LEU A 374 -22.85 -21.70 0.65
C LEU A 374 -23.61 -20.70 -0.24
N ASN A 375 -22.95 -20.21 -1.28
CA ASN A 375 -23.56 -19.35 -2.29
C ASN A 375 -23.01 -19.72 -3.68
N ASP A 376 -23.35 -18.92 -4.69
CA ASP A 376 -22.89 -19.14 -6.07
C ASP A 376 -21.35 -19.16 -6.20
N ASN A 377 -20.59 -18.61 -5.24
CA ASN A 377 -19.13 -18.66 -5.21
C ASN A 377 -18.56 -19.93 -4.51
N GLY A 378 -19.42 -20.91 -4.25
CA GLY A 378 -19.08 -22.11 -3.48
C GLY A 378 -19.07 -21.87 -1.97
N MET A 379 -18.57 -22.86 -1.25
CA MET A 379 -18.46 -22.79 0.20
C MET A 379 -17.39 -21.78 0.60
N HIS A 380 -17.68 -20.97 1.61
CA HIS A 380 -16.81 -19.91 2.12
C HIS A 380 -16.95 -19.74 3.63
N VAL A 381 -15.96 -19.07 4.22
CA VAL A 381 -15.96 -18.68 5.64
C VAL A 381 -15.37 -17.28 5.77
N TYR A 382 -15.97 -16.44 6.61
CA TYR A 382 -15.36 -15.19 7.06
C TYR A 382 -14.69 -15.40 8.40
N TYR A 383 -13.52 -14.80 8.59
CA TYR A 383 -12.78 -14.84 9.84
C TYR A 383 -11.95 -13.58 10.01
N GLY A 384 -11.54 -13.32 11.25
CA GLY A 384 -10.64 -12.23 11.57
C GLY A 384 -10.94 -11.61 12.91
N GLY A 385 -10.12 -10.62 13.27
CA GLY A 385 -10.35 -9.80 14.43
C GLY A 385 -9.13 -8.94 14.77
N PRO A 386 -9.34 -7.93 15.61
CA PRO A 386 -8.32 -6.92 15.90
C PRO A 386 -7.19 -7.41 16.81
N GLY A 387 -7.37 -8.52 17.54
CA GLY A 387 -6.46 -8.87 18.63
C GLY A 387 -6.59 -7.88 19.81
N LYS A 388 -5.51 -7.61 20.54
CA LYS A 388 -5.48 -6.57 21.61
C LYS A 388 -4.79 -5.26 21.21
N GLY A 389 -4.19 -5.21 20.02
CA GLY A 389 -3.60 -4.00 19.46
C GLY A 389 -4.68 -3.01 19.01
N GLU A 390 -4.85 -1.92 19.77
CA GLU A 390 -5.91 -0.91 19.66
C GLU A 390 -7.33 -1.51 19.78
N GLU A 391 -7.75 -1.77 21.02
CA GLU A 391 -9.17 -1.72 21.37
C GLU A 391 -9.75 -0.39 20.86
N LEU A 392 -10.58 -0.44 19.81
CA LEU A 392 -11.75 0.42 19.78
C LEU A 392 -12.59 0.03 20.98
N LYS A 393 -12.40 0.74 22.10
CA LYS A 393 -13.20 0.54 23.31
C LYS A 393 -14.68 0.58 22.93
N PRO A 394 -15.44 -0.48 23.20
CA PRO A 394 -16.89 -0.36 23.25
C PRO A 394 -17.20 0.60 24.40
N ILE A 395 -17.94 1.67 24.13
CA ILE A 395 -18.54 2.48 25.19
C ILE A 395 -19.64 1.61 25.83
N ASN A 396 -19.27 0.86 26.87
CA ASN A 396 -20.27 0.33 27.79
C ASN A 396 -20.72 1.46 28.70
N ASN A 397 -21.96 1.89 28.48
CA ASN A 397 -22.69 2.81 29.34
C ASN A 397 -22.96 2.16 30.71
N GLY A 398 -22.58 2.88 31.76
CA GLY A 398 -23.00 2.68 33.15
C GLY A 398 -22.05 3.49 34.04
N GLU A 399 -22.44 4.53 34.76
CA GLU A 399 -23.74 5.15 35.03
C GLU A 399 -23.51 6.66 35.27
N ASN A 400 -24.56 7.45 35.02
CA ASN A 400 -24.74 8.86 35.40
C ASN A 400 -23.80 9.87 34.72
N THR A 401 -24.18 10.43 33.58
CA THR A 401 -25.19 11.50 33.57
C THR A 401 -26.08 11.42 32.34
N SER A 402 -27.37 11.25 32.60
CA SER A 402 -28.47 11.37 31.67
C SER A 402 -28.60 12.80 31.14
N GLN A 403 -28.03 13.05 29.96
CA GLN A 403 -28.70 13.91 28.99
C GLN A 403 -28.81 13.16 27.66
N ILE A 404 -30.04 13.07 27.21
CA ILE A 404 -30.54 12.33 26.07
C ILE A 404 -29.78 12.74 24.80
N LEU A 405 -28.97 11.84 24.26
CA LEU A 405 -28.67 11.81 22.83
C LEU A 405 -29.33 10.55 22.26
N THR A 406 -30.61 10.75 21.94
CA THR A 406 -31.35 9.93 21.00
C THR A 406 -30.46 9.56 19.81
N THR A 407 -30.49 8.28 19.47
CA THR A 407 -30.14 7.75 18.16
C THR A 407 -30.89 8.54 17.09
N LEU A 408 -30.26 9.59 16.59
CA LEU A 408 -30.44 10.02 15.22
C LEU A 408 -29.47 9.17 14.40
N GLN A 409 -30.01 8.13 13.75
CA GLN A 409 -29.47 7.73 12.46
C GLN A 409 -29.48 8.98 11.58
N VAL A 410 -28.41 9.76 11.59
CA VAL A 410 -28.21 10.78 10.58
C VAL A 410 -27.72 10.01 9.37
N ASN A 411 -28.62 9.76 8.42
CA ASN A 411 -28.26 9.52 7.03
C ASN A 411 -27.38 10.71 6.58
N LYS A 412 -26.07 10.65 6.83
CA LYS A 412 -25.14 11.68 6.37
C LYS A 412 -24.88 11.43 4.89
N THR A 413 -25.63 12.13 4.06
CA THR A 413 -25.40 12.18 2.61
C THR A 413 -24.05 12.87 2.36
N ILE A 414 -23.10 12.14 1.77
CA ILE A 414 -21.83 12.70 1.32
C ILE A 414 -22.05 13.33 -0.06
N GLN A 415 -21.58 14.56 -0.23
CA GLN A 415 -21.65 15.23 -1.52
C GLN A 415 -20.48 14.75 -2.39
N MET A 416 -20.73 13.87 -3.36
CA MET A 416 -19.67 13.31 -4.20
C MET A 416 -19.14 14.30 -5.25
N GLU A 417 -19.96 15.26 -5.67
CA GLU A 417 -19.60 16.27 -6.67
C GLU A 417 -20.19 17.65 -6.32
N PRO A 418 -19.51 18.75 -6.70
CA PRO A 418 -20.09 20.09 -6.56
C PRO A 418 -21.39 20.21 -7.38
N SER A 419 -22.32 21.03 -6.92
CA SER A 419 -23.58 21.20 -7.64
C SER A 419 -23.42 21.89 -9.01
N SER A 420 -22.35 22.67 -9.16
CA SER A 420 -21.86 23.22 -10.42
C SER A 420 -20.44 23.76 -10.21
N PHE A 421 -19.57 23.57 -11.19
CA PHE A 421 -18.30 24.29 -11.23
C PHE A 421 -18.52 25.78 -11.56
N PRO A 422 -17.57 26.66 -11.18
CA PRO A 422 -17.61 28.06 -11.57
C PRO A 422 -17.64 28.23 -13.09
N ILE A 423 -18.39 29.22 -13.56
CA ILE A 423 -18.39 29.60 -14.97
C ILE A 423 -17.05 30.27 -15.25
N GLY A 424 -16.19 29.56 -15.98
CA GLY A 424 -14.90 30.08 -16.40
C GLY A 424 -15.07 31.26 -17.37
N MET A 425 -14.09 32.16 -17.39
CA MET A 425 -13.90 32.97 -18.57
C MET A 425 -13.33 32.08 -19.68
N ASP A 426 -13.95 32.11 -20.85
CA ASP A 426 -13.29 31.73 -22.10
C ASP A 426 -12.12 32.70 -22.30
N ILE A 427 -10.94 32.38 -21.75
CA ILE A 427 -9.71 33.02 -22.17
C ILE A 427 -9.40 32.44 -23.55
N LYS A 428 -10.03 33.03 -24.58
CA LYS A 428 -9.58 32.86 -25.96
C LYS A 428 -8.23 33.56 -26.10
N SER A 429 -7.13 32.90 -25.77
CA SER A 429 -5.79 33.42 -26.08
C SER A 429 -5.13 32.61 -27.21
N PRO A 430 -4.83 33.23 -28.37
CA PRO A 430 -4.33 32.54 -29.58
C PRO A 430 -2.84 32.17 -29.63
N LEU A 431 -2.06 32.29 -28.55
CA LEU A 431 -0.60 32.10 -28.62
C LEU A 431 -0.11 30.98 -27.71
N VAL A 432 -0.15 29.78 -28.27
CA VAL A 432 0.59 28.59 -27.82
C VAL A 432 2.09 28.87 -27.98
N GLY A 433 2.69 29.52 -27.00
CA GLY A 433 4.12 29.72 -26.86
C GLY A 433 4.53 29.42 -25.41
N ALA A 434 4.85 28.16 -25.13
CA ALA A 434 5.15 27.60 -23.80
C ALA A 434 3.93 27.39 -22.87
N ILE A 435 3.04 26.46 -23.24
CA ILE A 435 2.21 25.77 -22.24
C ILE A 435 3.19 25.04 -21.31
N SER A 436 3.48 25.59 -20.13
CA SER A 436 4.16 24.85 -19.07
C SER A 436 3.40 23.54 -18.86
N PRO A 437 4.01 22.37 -19.08
CA PRO A 437 3.30 21.12 -18.96
C PRO A 437 2.76 20.95 -17.53
N LEU A 438 1.62 20.28 -17.39
CA LEU A 438 1.02 20.06 -16.07
C LEU A 438 1.85 19.05 -15.29
N ALA A 439 2.35 19.46 -14.13
CA ALA A 439 2.85 18.53 -13.12
C ALA A 439 1.68 17.68 -12.63
N GLN A 440 1.90 16.38 -12.50
CA GLN A 440 0.88 15.45 -12.02
C GLN A 440 1.00 15.28 -10.50
N LEU A 441 -0.15 15.29 -9.83
CA LEU A 441 -0.22 14.78 -8.47
C LEU A 441 0.01 13.27 -8.49
N SER A 442 0.50 12.71 -7.38
CA SER A 442 0.53 11.26 -7.22
C SER A 442 -0.90 10.72 -7.31
N THR A 443 -1.20 10.10 -8.45
CA THR A 443 -2.49 9.44 -8.67
C THR A 443 -2.38 7.96 -8.37
N ILE A 444 -3.39 7.42 -7.71
CA ILE A 444 -3.55 6.01 -7.41
C ILE A 444 -5.01 5.66 -7.68
N ASP A 445 -5.27 4.50 -8.25
CA ASP A 445 -6.65 4.11 -8.54
C ASP A 445 -7.29 3.51 -7.29
N CYS A 446 -7.71 4.38 -6.36
CA CYS A 446 -8.44 3.90 -5.20
C CYS A 446 -9.81 3.34 -5.63
N PRO A 447 -10.25 2.22 -5.07
CA PRO A 447 -11.51 1.50 -5.35
C PRO A 447 -12.78 2.30 -5.05
N ILE A 448 -13.94 1.94 -5.64
CA ILE A 448 -15.18 2.76 -5.58
C ILE A 448 -15.60 2.89 -4.12
N GLY A 449 -15.76 4.13 -3.65
CA GLY A 449 -16.09 4.44 -2.25
C GLY A 449 -14.89 4.57 -1.31
N THR A 450 -13.65 4.51 -1.81
CA THR A 450 -12.42 4.68 -1.01
C THR A 450 -11.58 5.85 -1.51
N ILE A 451 -10.81 6.47 -0.61
CA ILE A 451 -9.90 7.57 -0.92
C ILE A 451 -8.45 7.17 -0.57
N PRO A 452 -7.45 7.65 -1.32
CA PRO A 452 -6.06 7.41 -0.96
C PRO A 452 -5.62 8.25 0.25
N ILE A 453 -5.04 7.57 1.24
CA ILE A 453 -4.43 8.21 2.41
C ILE A 453 -2.95 7.83 2.46
N VAL A 454 -2.07 8.82 2.40
CA VAL A 454 -0.62 8.64 2.47
C VAL A 454 -0.19 8.32 3.91
N ARG A 455 0.42 7.14 4.15
CA ARG A 455 0.74 6.60 5.48
C ARG A 455 2.01 7.15 6.16
N ASN A 456 2.76 8.07 5.51
CA ASN A 456 4.03 8.61 6.01
C ASN A 456 4.02 10.15 6.25
N ASN A 457 2.87 10.74 6.56
CA ASN A 457 2.80 12.16 6.90
C ASN A 457 3.15 12.39 8.39
N ASN A 458 4.43 12.33 8.75
CA ASN A 458 4.95 12.81 10.04
C ASN A 458 4.89 14.36 10.14
N LEU A 459 3.72 14.93 9.86
CA LEU A 459 3.39 16.35 9.97
C LEU A 459 2.84 16.71 11.36
N ALA A 460 2.78 15.72 12.26
CA ALA A 460 2.02 15.77 13.51
C ALA A 460 2.46 16.82 14.53
N ASN A 461 3.56 17.56 14.32
CA ASN A 461 4.07 18.53 15.32
C ASN A 461 4.78 19.75 14.70
N MET A 462 4.21 20.37 13.65
CA MET A 462 4.60 21.75 13.33
C MET A 462 3.86 22.72 14.26
N MET A 463 4.60 23.66 14.86
CA MET A 463 4.08 24.67 15.78
C MET A 463 2.79 25.30 15.24
N VAL A 464 1.76 25.26 16.08
CA VAL A 464 0.40 25.69 15.82
C VAL A 464 0.39 27.18 15.52
N GLN A 465 0.16 27.52 14.26
CA GLN A 465 -0.30 28.85 13.86
C GLN A 465 -1.36 28.64 12.79
N ARG A 466 -2.42 29.44 12.88
CA ARG A 466 -3.52 29.41 11.93
C ARG A 466 -3.05 29.83 10.54
N ILE A 467 -3.64 29.31 9.48
CA ILE A 467 -3.34 29.72 8.09
C ILE A 467 -3.52 31.23 7.92
N GLY A 468 -4.47 31.82 8.67
CA GLY A 468 -4.65 33.27 8.74
C GLY A 468 -3.47 34.07 9.29
N THR A 469 -2.37 33.45 9.73
CA THR A 469 -1.19 34.18 10.23
C THR A 469 -0.38 34.88 9.15
N LEU A 470 -0.58 34.62 7.84
CA LEU A 470 0.00 35.49 6.80
C LEU A 470 -0.55 36.93 6.90
N ALA A 471 -1.72 37.11 7.53
CA ALA A 471 -2.33 38.40 7.80
C ALA A 471 -2.07 38.94 9.23
N SER A 472 -1.17 38.31 10.02
CA SER A 472 -0.84 38.74 11.39
C SER A 472 0.67 38.72 11.66
N ASP A 473 1.21 39.73 12.33
CA ASP A 473 2.66 39.93 12.51
C ASP A 473 3.38 38.98 13.50
N ASP A 474 2.69 38.00 14.11
CA ASP A 474 3.27 37.18 15.19
C ASP A 474 3.66 35.76 14.73
N LEU A 475 4.99 35.53 14.58
CA LEU A 475 5.80 34.28 14.51
C LEU A 475 6.59 34.01 13.19
N PRO A 476 7.65 33.14 13.17
CA PRO A 476 8.66 33.10 12.10
C PRO A 476 8.14 32.42 10.82
N MET A 477 7.37 33.16 10.05
CA MET A 477 6.97 32.85 8.69
C MET A 477 7.38 34.02 7.80
N LEU A 478 8.01 33.72 6.67
CA LEU A 478 8.38 34.73 5.68
C LEU A 478 7.72 34.34 4.36
N GLY A 479 6.89 35.22 3.83
CA GLY A 479 6.18 35.08 2.56
C GLY A 479 6.65 36.09 1.52
N ALA A 480 6.42 35.74 0.26
CA ALA A 480 6.49 36.64 -0.88
C ALA A 480 5.42 36.25 -1.91
N GLY A 481 4.68 37.22 -2.43
CA GLY A 481 3.55 36.95 -3.33
C GLY A 481 2.59 38.12 -3.42
N ILE A 482 1.31 37.83 -3.66
CA ILE A 482 0.20 38.79 -3.69
C ILE A 482 -0.74 38.49 -2.52
N GLU A 483 -1.09 39.51 -1.77
CA GLU A 483 -2.27 39.53 -0.89
C GLU A 483 -3.42 40.23 -1.58
N TYR A 484 -4.64 39.77 -1.37
CA TYR A 484 -5.82 40.39 -1.96
C TYR A 484 -6.95 40.45 -0.94
N TRP A 485 -7.54 41.63 -0.84
CA TRP A 485 -8.56 41.95 0.16
C TRP A 485 -9.87 42.32 -0.54
N ASP A 486 -10.80 41.38 -0.56
CA ASP A 486 -12.15 41.57 -1.08
C ASP A 486 -13.06 40.43 -0.63
N GLU A 487 -14.36 40.51 -0.90
CA GLU A 487 -15.29 39.42 -0.68
C GLU A 487 -15.05 38.28 -1.67
N ILE A 488 -14.55 37.14 -1.17
CA ILE A 488 -14.10 36.03 -2.03
C ILE A 488 -14.97 34.79 -1.79
N TYR A 489 -15.54 34.25 -2.85
CA TYR A 489 -16.30 33.00 -2.87
C TYR A 489 -15.53 31.84 -3.50
N GLY A 490 -14.34 32.10 -4.03
CA GLY A 490 -13.46 31.10 -4.62
C GLY A 490 -12.28 31.75 -5.33
N MET A 491 -11.31 30.94 -5.71
CA MET A 491 -10.14 31.34 -6.47
C MET A 491 -9.58 30.18 -7.29
N GLN A 492 -8.87 30.52 -8.35
CA GLN A 492 -8.11 29.61 -9.18
C GLN A 492 -6.72 30.19 -9.44
N ALA A 493 -5.71 29.32 -9.51
CA ALA A 493 -4.40 29.70 -10.02
C ALA A 493 -3.62 28.49 -10.56
N SER A 494 -2.63 28.79 -11.39
CA SER A 494 -1.57 27.87 -11.80
C SER A 494 -0.32 28.13 -10.97
N ILE A 495 0.07 27.17 -10.14
CA ILE A 495 1.18 27.27 -9.21
C ILE A 495 2.39 26.56 -9.81
N ASN A 496 3.49 27.26 -10.00
CA ASN A 496 4.74 26.65 -10.43
C ASN A 496 5.38 25.85 -9.29
N VAL A 497 5.91 24.67 -9.62
CA VAL A 497 6.41 23.71 -8.61
C VAL A 497 7.89 23.44 -8.77
N TYR A 498 8.65 23.68 -7.70
CA TYR A 498 10.08 23.42 -7.55
C TYR A 498 10.34 22.58 -6.29
N GLU A 499 11.53 21.99 -6.18
CA GLU A 499 12.04 21.31 -4.98
C GLU A 499 13.10 22.19 -4.29
N PRO A 500 12.72 23.28 -3.59
CA PRO A 500 13.67 24.16 -2.91
C PRO A 500 14.46 23.44 -1.82
N SER A 501 15.70 23.87 -1.60
CA SER A 501 16.56 23.33 -0.54
C SER A 501 16.05 23.73 0.85
N VAL A 502 15.74 22.71 1.65
CA VAL A 502 15.34 22.84 3.05
C VAL A 502 16.24 21.92 3.90
N LYS A 503 16.63 22.33 5.11
CA LYS A 503 17.64 21.58 5.88
C LYS A 503 17.05 20.27 6.37
N LYS A 504 17.82 19.19 6.23
CA LYS A 504 17.37 17.82 6.51
C LYS A 504 16.79 17.63 7.92
N ASP A 505 17.30 18.38 8.89
CA ASP A 505 16.91 18.31 10.30
C ASP A 505 16.18 19.58 10.81
N SER A 506 16.05 20.63 9.97
CA SER A 506 15.21 21.76 10.37
C SER A 506 13.76 21.36 10.22
N LYS A 507 12.91 21.68 11.20
CA LYS A 507 11.46 21.49 11.08
C LYS A 507 10.85 22.58 10.18
N ASP A 508 11.61 23.07 9.22
CA ASP A 508 11.19 24.11 8.30
C ASP A 508 10.49 23.51 7.09
N VAL A 509 9.62 24.31 6.49
CA VAL A 509 8.97 24.04 5.22
C VAL A 509 9.21 25.21 4.27
N SER A 510 9.24 24.88 2.99
CA SER A 510 9.20 25.86 1.91
C SER A 510 8.04 25.51 0.98
N ALA A 511 7.13 26.46 0.79
CA ALA A 511 5.84 26.24 0.15
C ALA A 511 5.60 27.18 -1.04
N SER A 512 4.80 26.70 -1.98
CA SER A 512 4.18 27.45 -3.08
C SER A 512 2.68 27.21 -2.98
N TRP A 513 1.90 28.25 -2.68
CA TRP A 513 0.64 28.12 -1.96
C TRP A 513 -0.43 29.09 -2.45
N ILE A 514 -1.69 28.66 -2.34
CA ILE A 514 -2.86 29.52 -2.44
C ILE A 514 -3.77 29.33 -1.22
N GLN A 515 -4.38 30.41 -0.72
CA GLN A 515 -5.31 30.34 0.41
C GLN A 515 -6.39 31.41 0.37
N ILE A 516 -7.56 31.09 0.96
CA ILE A 516 -8.65 32.02 1.24
C ILE A 516 -8.87 31.99 2.75
N SER A 517 -8.98 33.17 3.35
CA SER A 517 -9.20 33.31 4.79
C SER A 517 -10.23 34.39 5.10
N VAL A 518 -10.74 34.36 6.32
CA VAL A 518 -11.36 35.51 6.99
C VAL A 518 -10.47 35.93 8.14
N VAL A 519 -10.23 37.22 8.31
CA VAL A 519 -9.43 37.78 9.41
C VAL A 519 -10.31 38.65 10.31
N PRO A 520 -11.02 38.07 11.30
CA PRO A 520 -11.88 38.86 12.18
C PRO A 520 -11.03 39.72 13.12
N LYS A 521 -11.44 40.98 13.31
CA LYS A 521 -10.75 41.94 14.20
C LYS A 521 -10.52 41.34 15.60
N GLY A 522 -9.26 41.32 16.04
CA GLY A 522 -8.87 40.86 17.38
C GLY A 522 -8.80 39.33 17.54
N THR A 523 -8.89 38.56 16.46
CA THR A 523 -8.76 37.09 16.48
C THR A 523 -7.78 36.60 15.42
N ASN A 524 -7.27 35.38 15.57
CA ASN A 524 -6.47 34.75 14.54
C ASN A 524 -7.34 34.40 13.33
N GLY A 525 -6.87 34.73 12.12
CA GLY A 525 -7.60 34.43 10.90
C GLY A 525 -7.89 32.93 10.73
N ILE A 526 -8.98 32.61 10.04
CA ILE A 526 -9.46 31.26 9.75
C ILE A 526 -9.52 31.10 8.25
N GLY A 527 -8.85 30.09 7.71
CA GLY A 527 -8.87 29.86 6.27
C GLY A 527 -8.71 28.41 5.85
N ILE A 528 -8.72 28.25 4.53
CA ILE A 528 -8.43 27.02 3.81
C ILE A 528 -7.37 27.32 2.74
N GLY A 529 -6.52 26.35 2.44
CA GLY A 529 -5.50 26.52 1.41
C GLY A 529 -4.99 25.19 0.87
N ALA A 530 -4.33 25.27 -0.27
CA ALA A 530 -3.72 24.14 -0.93
C ALA A 530 -2.50 24.58 -1.74
N GLY A 531 -1.56 23.66 -1.94
CA GLY A 531 -0.36 23.96 -2.70
C GLY A 531 0.71 22.89 -2.57
N SER A 532 1.91 23.23 -3.01
CA SER A 532 3.11 22.41 -2.88
C SER A 532 3.92 22.86 -1.66
N TYR A 533 4.50 21.94 -0.91
CA TYR A 533 5.65 22.27 -0.07
C TYR A 533 6.67 21.13 0.02
N VAL A 534 7.90 21.49 0.39
CA VAL A 534 9.00 20.57 0.69
C VAL A 534 9.21 20.52 2.21
N TYR A 535 9.32 19.31 2.76
CA TYR A 535 9.56 19.06 4.19
C TYR A 535 10.51 17.86 4.42
N PRO A 536 11.81 18.11 4.67
CA PRO A 536 12.86 17.07 4.69
C PRO A 536 12.69 15.95 5.72
N ARG A 537 11.97 16.20 6.82
CA ARG A 537 11.73 15.19 7.87
C ARG A 537 10.78 14.07 7.44
N SER A 538 10.20 14.18 6.25
CA SER A 538 9.47 13.10 5.58
C SER A 538 10.40 11.99 5.06
N GLY A 539 11.74 12.17 5.17
CA GLY A 539 12.76 11.23 4.71
C GLY A 539 13.32 11.55 3.31
N ASP A 540 12.77 12.58 2.65
CA ASP A 540 13.16 13.07 1.33
C ASP A 540 12.96 14.59 1.21
N SER A 541 13.47 15.20 0.14
CA SER A 541 13.31 16.63 -0.17
C SER A 541 12.33 16.87 -1.33
N PHE A 542 11.33 16.01 -1.48
CA PHE A 542 10.41 16.10 -2.61
C PHE A 542 9.31 17.13 -2.40
N ALA A 543 8.91 17.78 -3.49
CA ALA A 543 7.73 18.64 -3.53
C ALA A 543 6.47 17.77 -3.44
N ARG A 544 5.59 18.06 -2.49
CA ARG A 544 4.38 17.28 -2.22
C ARG A 544 3.15 18.17 -2.19
N PHE A 545 2.02 17.65 -2.64
CA PHE A 545 0.75 18.40 -2.67
C PHE A 545 0.00 18.22 -1.37
N HIS A 546 -0.35 19.33 -0.73
CA HIS A 546 -0.96 19.33 0.58
C HIS A 546 -2.13 20.30 0.64
N ILE A 547 -3.05 20.02 1.55
CA ILE A 547 -4.13 20.93 1.93
C ILE A 547 -3.98 21.34 3.39
N ARG A 548 -4.50 22.52 3.73
CA ARG A 548 -4.55 22.98 5.12
C ARG A 548 -5.86 23.72 5.39
N TRP A 549 -6.37 23.60 6.60
CA TRP A 549 -7.46 24.46 7.10
C TRP A 549 -7.32 24.72 8.60
N ASP A 550 -7.94 25.79 9.07
CA ASP A 550 -8.03 26.06 10.51
C ASP A 550 -9.28 25.39 11.10
N ASN A 551 -9.06 24.41 11.97
CA ASN A 551 -10.15 23.71 12.67
C ASN A 551 -10.47 24.47 13.97
N GLU A 552 -11.61 25.16 13.97
CA GLU A 552 -12.05 25.99 15.09
C GLU A 552 -12.40 25.16 16.34
N GLU A 553 -13.02 24.00 16.16
CA GLU A 553 -13.39 23.08 17.26
C GLU A 553 -12.16 22.56 18.01
N LEU A 554 -11.11 22.19 17.26
CA LEU A 554 -9.86 21.69 17.82
C LEU A 554 -8.89 22.82 18.19
N ASN A 555 -9.25 24.08 17.92
CA ASN A 555 -8.41 25.27 18.05
C ASN A 555 -6.98 25.08 17.50
N LYS A 556 -6.85 24.42 16.33
CA LYS A 556 -5.55 24.12 15.71
C LYS A 556 -5.64 24.15 14.19
N SER A 557 -4.51 24.42 13.54
CA SER A 557 -4.40 24.28 12.08
C SER A 557 -4.18 22.81 11.73
N CYS A 558 -4.88 22.35 10.70
CA CYS A 558 -4.99 20.96 10.28
C CYS A 558 -4.52 20.81 8.84
N SER A 559 -3.90 19.68 8.53
CA SER A 559 -3.38 19.40 7.19
C SER A 559 -3.73 17.99 6.76
N ASP A 560 -4.03 17.82 5.48
CA ASP A 560 -4.42 16.56 4.85
C ASP A 560 -5.42 15.74 5.69
N HIS A 561 -5.03 14.57 6.17
CA HIS A 561 -5.85 13.66 6.98
C HIS A 561 -5.47 13.67 8.47
N ASN A 562 -4.67 14.65 8.92
CA ASN A 562 -4.21 14.71 10.32
C ASN A 562 -5.30 15.19 11.30
N CYS A 563 -6.42 15.66 10.78
CA CYS A 563 -7.59 16.08 11.55
C CYS A 563 -8.89 15.82 10.79
N PRO A 564 -10.03 15.71 11.50
CA PRO A 564 -11.34 15.83 10.86
C PRO A 564 -11.58 17.25 10.32
N GLY A 565 -12.34 17.37 9.23
CA GLY A 565 -12.77 18.66 8.66
C GLY A 565 -12.74 18.74 7.14
N PHE A 566 -11.95 17.90 6.46
CA PHE A 566 -11.98 17.77 5.00
C PHE A 566 -12.62 16.44 4.59
N MET A 567 -13.57 16.50 3.66
CA MET A 567 -14.23 15.35 3.04
C MET A 567 -13.59 15.11 1.67
N GLN A 568 -12.55 14.29 1.62
CA GLN A 568 -12.01 13.86 0.34
C GLN A 568 -13.00 12.92 -0.35
N VAL A 569 -13.21 13.13 -1.65
CA VAL A 569 -14.06 12.28 -2.51
C VAL A 569 -13.29 11.73 -3.70
N SER A 570 -12.16 12.35 -4.06
CA SER A 570 -11.29 11.84 -5.12
C SER A 570 -10.63 10.57 -4.67
N ARG A 571 -10.77 9.58 -5.54
CA ARG A 571 -10.18 8.25 -5.43
C ARG A 571 -8.83 8.20 -6.13
N GLY A 572 -8.53 9.20 -6.96
CA GLY A 572 -7.29 9.33 -7.69
C GLY A 572 -6.19 10.00 -6.87
N VAL A 573 -6.51 11.07 -6.15
CA VAL A 573 -5.50 12.03 -5.69
C VAL A 573 -5.05 11.75 -4.25
N GLY A 574 -3.81 11.32 -4.06
CA GLY A 574 -3.21 11.16 -2.73
C GLY A 574 -2.70 12.48 -2.15
N LEU A 575 -3.40 13.03 -1.16
CA LEU A 575 -2.91 14.17 -0.38
C LEU A 575 -1.62 13.80 0.38
N GLY A 576 -0.60 14.64 0.30
CA GLY A 576 0.77 14.38 0.74
C GLY A 576 1.63 13.58 -0.24
N GLY A 577 1.08 13.24 -1.41
CA GLY A 577 1.80 12.58 -2.49
C GLY A 577 2.83 13.50 -3.17
N ARG A 578 3.87 12.90 -3.75
CA ARG A 578 4.89 13.62 -4.53
C ARG A 578 4.27 14.22 -5.79
N ILE A 579 4.69 15.43 -6.12
CA ILE A 579 4.38 16.09 -7.39
C ILE A 579 5.49 15.75 -8.39
N ASN A 580 5.12 15.31 -9.58
CA ASN A 580 6.09 14.99 -10.63
C ASN A 580 5.47 15.18 -12.03
N PRO A 581 6.18 15.70 -13.03
CA PRO A 581 7.54 16.28 -12.98
C PRO A 581 7.62 17.61 -12.21
N ILE A 582 8.85 18.03 -11.86
CA ILE A 582 9.18 19.28 -11.17
C ILE A 582 9.93 20.24 -12.09
N SER A 583 9.82 21.55 -11.82
CA SER A 583 10.48 22.59 -12.63
C SER A 583 11.98 22.60 -12.42
N VAL A 584 12.72 22.97 -13.47
CA VAL A 584 14.18 23.04 -13.46
C VAL A 584 14.62 24.45 -13.81
N TYR A 585 15.57 25.00 -13.06
CA TYR A 585 16.14 26.32 -13.34
C TYR A 585 16.78 26.37 -14.75
N ASN A 586 16.43 27.39 -15.54
CA ASN A 586 16.75 27.49 -16.97
C ASN A 586 16.32 26.27 -17.81
N GLY A 587 15.31 25.54 -17.35
CA GLY A 587 14.85 24.30 -17.97
C GLY A 587 13.33 24.21 -18.04
N PRO A 588 12.79 22.99 -18.24
CA PRO A 588 11.36 22.74 -18.28
C PRO A 588 10.64 23.27 -17.03
N GLN A 589 9.51 23.96 -17.25
CA GLN A 589 8.69 24.57 -16.21
C GLN A 589 7.38 23.83 -16.09
N TYR A 590 7.01 23.41 -14.88
CA TYR A 590 5.78 22.67 -14.63
C TYR A 590 4.90 23.37 -13.60
N VAL A 591 3.59 23.24 -13.77
CA VAL A 591 2.59 23.88 -12.90
C VAL A 591 1.53 22.89 -12.44
N ILE A 592 0.95 23.15 -11.27
CA ILE A 592 -0.30 22.52 -10.82
C ILE A 592 -1.43 23.56 -10.91
N ASN A 593 -2.59 23.16 -11.42
CA ASN A 593 -3.78 24.00 -11.44
C ASN A 593 -4.66 23.66 -10.26
N VAL A 594 -4.96 24.65 -9.42
CA VAL A 594 -5.73 24.46 -8.19
C VAL A 594 -6.90 25.43 -8.20
N LEU A 595 -8.09 24.89 -7.91
CA LEU A 595 -9.35 25.62 -7.80
C LEU A 595 -9.94 25.36 -6.42
N ILE A 596 -10.20 26.42 -5.66
CA ILE A 596 -10.94 26.37 -4.40
C ILE A 596 -12.17 27.25 -4.56
N PHE A 597 -13.37 26.73 -4.36
CA PHE A 597 -14.60 27.52 -4.56
C PHE A 597 -15.74 27.08 -3.67
N LYS A 598 -16.69 27.99 -3.44
CA LYS A 598 -17.88 27.73 -2.66
C LYS A 598 -19.01 27.22 -3.55
N ASP A 599 -19.51 26.02 -3.26
CA ASP A 599 -20.59 25.43 -4.04
C ASP A 599 -21.90 26.25 -3.89
N PRO A 600 -22.51 26.73 -4.99
CA PRO A 600 -23.67 27.61 -4.91
C PRO A 600 -24.89 26.97 -4.26
N LYS A 601 -25.09 25.64 -4.35
CA LYS A 601 -26.24 24.98 -3.69
C LYS A 601 -25.93 24.51 -2.28
N THR A 602 -24.91 23.67 -2.07
CA THR A 602 -24.66 23.10 -0.74
C THR A 602 -23.87 24.02 0.19
N LYS A 603 -23.27 25.07 -0.36
CA LYS A 603 -22.40 26.03 0.34
C LYS A 603 -21.08 25.43 0.86
N ASN A 604 -20.80 24.16 0.58
CA ASN A 604 -19.51 23.53 0.93
C ASN A 604 -18.37 24.15 0.12
N TRP A 605 -17.18 24.22 0.71
CA TRP A 605 -15.99 24.73 0.04
C TRP A 605 -15.29 23.57 -0.66
N TRP A 606 -15.28 23.54 -1.98
CA TRP A 606 -14.70 22.49 -2.81
C TRP A 606 -13.27 22.80 -3.22
N LEU A 607 -12.46 21.75 -3.28
CA LEU A 607 -11.13 21.75 -3.86
C LEU A 607 -11.16 20.89 -5.13
N ALA A 608 -10.60 21.42 -6.22
CA ALA A 608 -10.43 20.73 -7.49
C ALA A 608 -9.03 20.97 -8.06
N TYR A 609 -8.59 20.05 -8.93
CA TYR A 609 -7.25 20.05 -9.50
C TYR A 609 -7.25 19.71 -11.00
N GLY A 610 -6.26 20.26 -11.71
CA GLY A 610 -5.97 19.95 -13.10
C GLY A 610 -6.81 20.75 -14.10
N SER A 611 -6.54 20.56 -15.40
CA SER A 611 -7.26 21.28 -16.48
C SER A 611 -8.75 20.99 -16.54
N ASN A 612 -9.17 19.81 -16.07
CA ASN A 612 -10.56 19.36 -16.08
C ASN A 612 -11.29 19.66 -14.76
N ASN A 613 -10.66 20.41 -13.83
CA ASN A 613 -11.19 20.68 -12.50
C ASN A 613 -11.65 19.42 -11.77
N THR A 614 -10.83 18.36 -11.79
CA THR A 614 -11.14 17.09 -11.12
C THR A 614 -11.37 17.35 -9.63
N PRO A 615 -12.57 17.06 -9.08
CA PRO A 615 -12.89 17.36 -7.70
C PRO A 615 -12.07 16.46 -6.76
N ILE A 616 -11.33 17.06 -5.82
CA ILE A 616 -10.57 16.35 -4.80
C ILE A 616 -11.45 16.05 -3.58
N GLY A 617 -12.20 17.05 -3.12
CA GLY A 617 -12.96 16.98 -1.87
C GLY A 617 -13.53 18.33 -1.48
N TYR A 618 -14.15 18.38 -0.30
CA TYR A 618 -14.72 19.62 0.22
C TYR A 618 -14.58 19.77 1.74
N TRP A 619 -14.51 21.01 2.19
CA TRP A 619 -14.71 21.39 3.59
C TRP A 619 -16.18 21.72 3.82
N PRO A 620 -16.89 21.00 4.71
CA PRO A 620 -18.23 21.38 5.13
C PRO A 620 -18.25 22.82 5.67
N SER A 621 -19.13 23.67 5.14
CA SER A 621 -19.17 25.08 5.57
C SER A 621 -19.62 25.25 7.02
N SER A 622 -20.37 24.28 7.55
CA SER A 622 -20.87 24.26 8.93
C SER A 622 -19.77 24.17 9.98
N GLN A 623 -18.55 23.77 9.61
CA GLN A 623 -17.43 23.70 10.55
C GLN A 623 -16.80 25.07 10.84
N PHE A 624 -17.12 26.08 10.02
CA PHE A 624 -16.61 27.42 10.18
C PHE A 624 -17.66 28.34 10.79
N SER A 625 -17.24 29.22 11.69
CA SER A 625 -18.11 30.25 12.27
C SER A 625 -18.06 31.53 11.41
N TYR A 626 -16.87 32.05 11.14
CA TYR A 626 -16.65 33.30 10.39
C TYR A 626 -16.41 33.07 8.89
N PHE A 627 -15.67 32.02 8.52
CA PHE A 627 -15.37 31.66 7.13
C PHE A 627 -16.53 30.92 6.41
N LYS A 628 -17.70 30.83 7.06
CA LYS A 628 -18.86 30.07 6.57
C LYS A 628 -19.44 30.63 5.28
N ALA A 629 -19.49 31.95 5.13
CA ALA A 629 -20.21 32.59 4.03
C ALA A 629 -19.30 32.94 2.84
N LYS A 630 -18.12 33.49 3.13
CA LYS A 630 -17.14 34.04 2.19
C LYS A 630 -15.78 34.21 2.88
N GLY A 631 -14.73 34.38 2.09
CA GLY A 631 -13.44 34.94 2.50
C GLY A 631 -13.45 36.47 2.43
N ASP A 632 -12.52 37.10 3.15
CA ASP A 632 -12.17 38.52 2.99
C ASP A 632 -10.70 38.75 2.60
N TYR A 633 -9.92 37.67 2.56
CA TYR A 633 -8.50 37.65 2.24
C TYR A 633 -8.15 36.47 1.33
N ALA A 634 -7.30 36.71 0.33
CA ALA A 634 -6.62 35.66 -0.42
C ALA A 634 -5.11 35.92 -0.52
N PHE A 635 -4.35 34.84 -0.64
CA PHE A 635 -2.90 34.90 -0.88
C PHE A 635 -2.50 33.95 -2.00
N TRP A 636 -1.60 34.43 -2.86
CA TRP A 636 -0.91 33.65 -3.90
C TRP A 636 0.59 33.93 -3.81
N GLY A 637 1.39 32.92 -3.49
CA GLY A 637 2.83 33.05 -3.56
C GLY A 637 3.56 31.92 -2.85
N GLY A 638 4.76 32.22 -2.36
CA GLY A 638 5.55 31.31 -1.56
C GLY A 638 5.63 31.73 -0.11
N TYR A 639 5.79 30.76 0.79
CA TYR A 639 6.16 31.03 2.17
C TYR A 639 7.16 30.01 2.67
N VAL A 640 8.01 30.43 3.61
CA VAL A 640 8.82 29.54 4.43
C VAL A 640 8.37 29.65 5.88
N LYS A 641 8.37 28.53 6.59
CA LYS A 641 7.92 28.48 7.99
C LYS A 641 8.68 27.43 8.76
N GLY A 642 9.05 27.72 10.00
CA GLY A 642 9.66 26.73 10.90
C GLY A 642 10.55 27.36 11.96
N PRO A 643 11.16 26.53 12.83
CA PRO A 643 11.97 27.02 13.95
C PRO A 643 13.19 27.84 13.51
N THR A 644 13.71 27.63 12.30
CA THR A 644 14.86 28.38 11.77
C THR A 644 14.47 29.41 10.70
N ALA A 645 13.19 29.57 10.40
CA ALA A 645 12.73 30.50 9.35
C ALA A 645 13.01 32.00 9.63
N ALA A 646 13.28 32.40 10.88
CA ALA A 646 13.71 33.78 11.17
C ALA A 646 15.24 33.94 11.18
N SER A 647 15.97 32.94 11.69
CA SER A 647 17.42 33.03 11.90
C SER A 647 18.23 32.54 10.70
N ASP A 648 17.78 31.48 10.04
CA ASP A 648 18.52 30.75 9.03
C ASP A 648 17.60 30.07 7.98
N PRO A 649 16.85 30.90 7.23
CA PRO A 649 15.71 30.43 6.45
C PRO A 649 16.08 29.68 5.16
N PRO A 650 15.24 28.71 4.73
CA PRO A 650 15.49 27.86 3.57
C PRO A 650 15.30 28.59 2.23
N GLN A 651 15.52 27.92 1.11
CA GLN A 651 15.15 28.47 -0.20
C GLN A 651 13.63 28.58 -0.35
N MET A 652 13.13 29.55 -1.11
CA MET A 652 11.72 29.68 -1.51
C MET A 652 11.57 29.57 -3.03
N GLY A 653 10.54 28.86 -3.48
CA GLY A 653 10.27 28.70 -4.91
C GLY A 653 11.41 27.94 -5.59
N SER A 654 12.04 28.55 -6.59
CA SER A 654 13.22 27.99 -7.27
C SER A 654 14.53 28.18 -6.50
N GLY A 655 14.52 28.92 -5.38
CA GLY A 655 15.72 29.38 -4.69
C GLY A 655 16.37 30.62 -5.31
N HIS A 656 15.73 31.21 -6.32
CA HIS A 656 16.21 32.40 -7.03
C HIS A 656 15.27 33.58 -6.86
N PHE A 657 15.80 34.80 -7.01
CA PHE A 657 15.02 36.01 -6.87
C PHE A 657 14.03 36.18 -8.03
N ALA A 658 12.87 36.78 -7.74
CA ALA A 658 11.78 36.99 -8.67
C ALA A 658 12.16 37.79 -9.92
N SER A 659 13.14 38.70 -9.82
CA SER A 659 13.64 39.53 -10.93
C SER A 659 14.29 38.73 -12.05
N GLU A 660 14.62 37.45 -11.82
CA GLU A 660 15.13 36.56 -12.86
C GLU A 660 14.06 36.10 -13.86
N GLY A 661 12.77 36.22 -13.52
CA GLY A 661 11.64 35.99 -14.43
C GLY A 661 11.43 34.53 -14.85
N PHE A 662 10.66 34.34 -15.93
CA PHE A 662 10.23 33.01 -16.40
C PHE A 662 11.40 32.06 -16.68
N GLY A 663 11.25 30.80 -16.29
CA GLY A 663 12.27 29.77 -16.45
C GLY A 663 13.29 29.71 -15.31
N LYS A 664 13.36 30.75 -14.47
CA LYS A 664 14.35 30.90 -13.40
C LYS A 664 13.70 31.13 -12.03
N ALA A 665 12.82 32.12 -11.93
CA ALA A 665 12.03 32.40 -10.74
C ALA A 665 10.79 31.50 -10.69
N ALA A 666 10.31 31.20 -9.47
CA ALA A 666 9.01 30.60 -9.31
C ALA A 666 7.91 31.63 -9.59
N PHE A 667 6.73 31.15 -10.01
CA PHE A 667 5.62 32.03 -10.35
C PHE A 667 4.26 31.43 -9.99
N ILE A 668 3.29 32.31 -9.77
CA ILE A 668 1.86 31.96 -9.81
C ILE A 668 1.23 32.79 -10.93
N ARG A 669 0.43 32.15 -11.78
CA ARG A 669 -0.25 32.80 -12.91
C ARG A 669 -1.68 32.30 -13.08
N ASN A 670 -2.39 32.85 -14.06
CA ASN A 670 -3.81 32.58 -14.28
C ASN A 670 -4.63 32.75 -12.99
N ILE A 671 -4.30 33.80 -12.22
CA ILE A 671 -4.97 34.09 -10.96
C ILE A 671 -6.37 34.64 -11.28
N GLN A 672 -7.37 33.98 -10.71
CA GLN A 672 -8.78 34.35 -10.81
C GLN A 672 -9.45 34.21 -9.45
N VAL A 673 -10.49 35.00 -9.22
CA VAL A 673 -11.33 34.99 -8.01
C VAL A 673 -12.80 34.89 -8.38
N ILE A 674 -13.64 34.58 -7.40
CA ILE A 674 -15.10 34.67 -7.51
C ILE A 674 -15.53 35.74 -6.52
N GLU A 675 -15.94 36.92 -7.01
CA GLU A 675 -16.28 38.09 -6.18
C GLU A 675 -17.79 38.19 -5.88
N ASP A 676 -18.62 37.37 -6.53
CA ASP A 676 -20.07 37.42 -6.36
C ASP A 676 -20.74 36.04 -6.28
N LYS A 677 -22.06 36.05 -6.03
CA LYS A 677 -22.88 34.82 -5.93
C LYS A 677 -23.20 34.17 -7.29
N GLY A 678 -22.83 34.81 -8.40
CA GLY A 678 -22.97 34.29 -9.76
C GLY A 678 -22.01 33.14 -10.08
N ASN A 679 -21.09 32.80 -9.17
CA ASN A 679 -20.15 31.69 -9.30
C ASN A 679 -19.32 31.79 -10.60
N LYS A 680 -18.90 33.00 -10.95
CA LYS A 680 -18.11 33.29 -12.14
C LYS A 680 -16.67 33.57 -11.74
N LEU A 681 -15.72 32.94 -12.43
CA LEU A 681 -14.31 33.29 -12.29
C LEU A 681 -14.05 34.62 -12.99
N VAL A 682 -13.49 35.56 -12.25
CA VAL A 682 -13.10 36.88 -12.73
C VAL A 682 -11.62 37.14 -12.46
N THR A 683 -11.03 37.97 -13.31
CA THR A 683 -9.71 38.53 -13.04
C THR A 683 -9.82 39.44 -11.82
N PRO A 684 -9.02 39.25 -10.76
CA PRO A 684 -9.13 40.06 -9.55
C PRO A 684 -8.89 41.53 -9.85
N ASN A 685 -9.59 42.41 -9.13
CA ASN A 685 -9.31 43.84 -9.20
C ASN A 685 -7.88 44.12 -8.73
N ILE A 686 -7.02 44.55 -9.67
CA ILE A 686 -5.60 44.81 -9.42
C ILE A 686 -5.35 45.84 -8.31
N ARG A 687 -6.33 46.72 -8.02
CA ARG A 687 -6.25 47.72 -6.93
C ARG A 687 -6.38 47.12 -5.54
N ASN A 688 -7.03 45.96 -5.44
CA ASN A 688 -7.24 45.25 -4.17
C ASN A 688 -6.15 44.19 -3.95
N ALA A 689 -5.28 43.96 -4.94
CA ALA A 689 -4.16 43.04 -4.86
C ALA A 689 -2.85 43.79 -4.61
N ASN A 690 -2.20 43.43 -3.51
CA ASN A 690 -0.99 44.04 -2.99
C ASN A 690 0.15 43.02 -3.05
N PRO A 691 1.14 43.17 -3.95
CA PRO A 691 2.33 42.34 -3.91
C PRO A 691 3.18 42.70 -2.70
N PHE A 692 3.72 41.70 -2.00
CA PHE A 692 4.50 41.91 -0.77
C PHE A 692 5.64 40.89 -0.62
N SER A 693 6.56 41.25 0.27
CA SER A 693 7.53 40.32 0.85
C SER A 693 7.82 40.76 2.29
N ASN A 694 7.87 39.83 3.24
CA ASN A 694 8.26 40.14 4.61
C ASN A 694 9.74 40.56 4.71
N ASN A 695 10.59 40.12 3.77
CA ASN A 695 12.00 40.51 3.71
C ASN A 695 12.56 40.43 2.28
N LEU A 696 12.57 41.58 1.59
CA LEU A 696 13.04 41.72 0.21
C LEU A 696 14.50 41.30 -0.02
N LYS A 697 15.34 41.24 1.02
CA LYS A 697 16.73 40.77 0.90
C LYS A 697 16.84 39.25 0.83
N LEU A 698 15.84 38.53 1.33
CA LEU A 698 15.84 37.06 1.38
C LEU A 698 14.93 36.49 0.29
N TYR A 699 13.75 37.09 0.11
CA TYR A 699 12.75 36.68 -0.87
C TYR A 699 12.18 37.92 -1.55
N SER A 700 12.12 37.92 -2.87
CA SER A 700 11.54 39.00 -3.64
C SER A 700 10.25 38.57 -4.33
N TYR A 701 9.50 39.57 -4.75
CA TYR A 701 8.44 39.45 -5.75
C TYR A 701 8.78 40.37 -6.92
N ASP A 702 8.33 40.03 -8.13
CA ASP A 702 8.51 40.84 -9.33
C ASP A 702 7.50 40.46 -10.42
N GLY A 703 7.41 41.25 -11.48
CA GLY A 703 6.55 40.99 -12.64
C GLY A 703 5.08 40.83 -12.30
N TYR A 704 4.61 41.46 -11.22
CA TYR A 704 3.21 41.47 -10.85
C TYR A 704 2.39 42.28 -11.87
N GLY A 705 1.35 41.69 -12.43
CA GLY A 705 0.47 42.39 -13.35
C GLY A 705 -0.49 41.50 -14.12
N LEU A 706 -1.02 42.05 -15.21
CA LEU A 706 -1.93 41.38 -16.15
C LEU A 706 -1.24 41.24 -17.50
N ASN A 707 -1.17 40.02 -18.02
CA ASN A 707 -0.72 39.73 -19.38
C ASN A 707 -1.63 38.67 -20.03
N ASP A 708 -1.20 38.10 -21.15
CA ASP A 708 -1.95 37.07 -21.88
C ASP A 708 -2.14 35.76 -21.09
N ASP A 709 -1.34 35.52 -20.04
CA ASP A 709 -1.49 34.41 -19.09
C ASP A 709 -2.42 34.76 -17.90
N GLY A 710 -3.06 35.93 -17.95
CA GLY A 710 -3.87 36.47 -16.87
C GLY A 710 -3.05 37.18 -15.79
N MET A 711 -3.64 37.28 -14.61
CA MET A 711 -2.97 37.90 -13.47
C MET A 711 -1.88 36.97 -12.93
N HIS A 712 -0.69 37.51 -12.68
CA HIS A 712 0.49 36.72 -12.30
C HIS A 712 1.47 37.49 -11.40
N VAL A 713 2.41 36.76 -10.80
CA VAL A 713 3.55 37.27 -10.03
C VAL A 713 4.69 36.25 -10.04
N TYR A 714 5.93 36.74 -10.12
CA TYR A 714 7.12 35.95 -9.78
C TYR A 714 7.47 36.14 -8.31
N TYR A 715 7.93 35.07 -7.66
CA TYR A 715 8.36 35.11 -6.27
C TYR A 715 9.52 34.13 -6.04
N GLY A 716 10.27 34.34 -4.98
CA GLY A 716 11.29 33.40 -4.53
C GLY A 716 12.54 34.08 -4.02
N GLY A 717 13.49 33.25 -3.60
CA GLY A 717 14.81 33.72 -3.20
C GLY A 717 15.60 32.63 -2.47
N PRO A 718 16.91 32.85 -2.30
CA PRO A 718 17.81 31.85 -1.74
C PRO A 718 17.67 31.70 -0.21
N GLY A 719 16.98 32.63 0.47
CA GLY A 719 16.99 32.65 1.93
C GLY A 719 18.42 32.89 2.44
N LYS A 720 18.92 32.02 3.33
CA LYS A 720 20.34 32.00 3.75
C LYS A 720 21.14 30.80 3.24
N TYR A 721 20.57 30.06 2.28
CA TYR A 721 21.32 29.07 1.52
C TYR A 721 22.21 29.80 0.50
N ILE A 722 23.53 29.76 0.71
CA ILE A 722 24.53 30.27 -0.25
C ILE A 722 24.98 29.14 -1.16
#